data_AF-A0A3D5BQW8-F1
#
_entry.id   AF-A0A3D5BQW8-F1
#
_cell.length_a   1.000
_cell.length_b   1.000
_cell.length_c   1.000
_cell.angle_alpha   90.00
_cell.angle_beta   90.00
_cell.angle_gamma   90.00
#
_symmetry.space_group_name_H-M   'P 1'
#
loop_
_entity.id
_entity.type
_entity.pdbx_description
1 polymer ?
#
loop_
_entity_poly.entity_id
_entity_poly.type
_entity_poly.pdbx_seq_one_letter_code
_entity_poly.pdbx_strand_id
1 'polypeptide(L)'
;MQRRWRWGDSWRFCPGWNGPPERRLSGLTGRLLPLVRQAAATAIARSLDDLGALKTAMRAYLMLCQPAKLNETFLTGWLEHRWSELYSGRADDQRALMRHMAYLIEHGISPAPPDERLLAKARESMLKTPLSQLAYQQMKDEASDGDHEPFTFRGALGGLVSPFSGDTHPIPYLYTAAGFQEYIIQRCPGIIQGLAEDGWVLGPKPPLFSSLDMDKIAKDVRTQYFRDYIRHWGQTLDALGIATPGNMAGAATLAEQLSAGVSPVVIFLRELRKNITFALEEQEPGSLEAAVEAQAARKGAQKLTGVAGAELAKTATEAARNAVAQAHSKAVRDALKDAQAVRASFKYLDGLLDAEGMPMPALKATHDAMARAGDFFRRLRDSDDRGGKVLDALEGIVEERDETLRQAASAVEKLPPPVRQWYEAVLHGGLRDMFAMGASAIDTAYRESVLNEYNAKLRSRYPFDMESESDANLADFTNFFKKNGVLDSFYGTYVRPFAGADGGLRPIMGQTLPISVEAIKRLKLAHRVQEAFFLSDQELGVRFLMEPYALDVTLKQADLGHGDKMLSYWHGPVQGGSFSWPLGEGLPPEASFAICDIHAVKAHRTLRGDWALFRLLHRGKISPLADGSCLIELRENGKWAQFLIQFRNKANPFDPETCSYSLPESLL
;
A
#
# COMPACT_ATOMS: atom_id res chain seq x y z
N MET A 1 -46.34 -17.55 -0.16
CA MET A 1 -47.32 -18.04 -1.17
C MET A 1 -47.88 -16.86 -1.95
N GLN A 2 -47.33 -16.62 -3.15
CA GLN A 2 -47.78 -15.59 -4.09
C GLN A 2 -49.12 -16.00 -4.72
N ARG A 3 -50.23 -15.33 -4.37
CA ARG A 3 -51.41 -15.33 -5.26
C ARG A 3 -51.20 -14.26 -6.33
N ARG A 4 -50.64 -14.67 -7.48
CA ARG A 4 -50.76 -13.95 -8.75
C ARG A 4 -52.25 -13.91 -9.11
N TRP A 5 -52.90 -12.76 -8.96
CA TRP A 5 -54.26 -12.55 -9.43
C TRP A 5 -54.24 -12.48 -10.96
N ARG A 6 -54.83 -13.48 -11.63
CA ARG A 6 -55.04 -13.49 -13.07
C ARG A 6 -56.13 -12.48 -13.42
N TRP A 7 -55.73 -11.35 -14.00
CA TRP A 7 -56.62 -10.44 -14.75
C TRP A 7 -56.96 -10.99 -16.16
N GLY A 8 -57.12 -12.31 -16.28
CA GLY A 8 -57.57 -12.93 -17.52
C GLY A 8 -59.10 -12.92 -17.53
N ASP A 9 -59.67 -12.14 -18.45
CA ASP A 9 -61.04 -12.27 -18.97
C ASP A 9 -62.20 -11.51 -18.29
N SER A 10 -62.12 -11.08 -17.03
CA SER A 10 -63.27 -10.41 -16.39
C SER A 10 -63.48 -8.93 -16.75
N TRP A 11 -62.49 -8.26 -17.34
CA TRP A 11 -62.52 -6.81 -17.62
C TRP A 11 -62.90 -6.48 -19.06
N ARG A 12 -62.56 -7.38 -20.00
CA ARG A 12 -62.87 -7.24 -21.43
C ARG A 12 -64.36 -7.44 -21.73
N PHE A 13 -65.12 -8.07 -20.82
CA PHE A 13 -66.53 -8.46 -21.00
C PHE A 13 -67.50 -7.87 -19.97
N CYS A 14 -67.21 -6.69 -19.40
CA CYS A 14 -68.19 -6.01 -18.56
C CYS A 14 -69.13 -5.13 -19.43
N PRO A 15 -70.45 -5.38 -19.50
CA PRO A 15 -71.37 -4.72 -20.44
C PRO A 15 -71.63 -3.21 -20.16
N GLY A 16 -71.00 -2.65 -19.12
CA GLY A 16 -71.24 -1.28 -18.65
C GLY A 16 -70.19 -0.24 -19.06
N TRP A 17 -69.04 -0.65 -19.62
CA TRP A 17 -67.92 0.28 -19.85
C TRP A 17 -68.10 1.13 -21.12
N ASN A 18 -69.00 0.73 -22.03
CA ASN A 18 -69.39 1.47 -23.24
C ASN A 18 -70.86 1.94 -23.21
N GLY A 19 -71.53 1.90 -22.05
CA GLY A 19 -72.91 2.35 -21.88
C GLY A 19 -73.05 3.86 -21.57
N PRO A 20 -74.29 4.36 -21.36
CA PRO A 20 -74.55 5.76 -21.01
C PRO A 20 -73.74 6.22 -19.78
N PRO A 21 -73.40 7.52 -19.66
CA PRO A 21 -72.42 8.03 -18.70
C PRO A 21 -72.69 7.58 -17.24
N GLU A 22 -73.95 7.52 -16.83
CA GLU A 22 -74.36 7.05 -15.49
C GLU A 22 -74.07 5.55 -15.23
N ARG A 23 -74.22 4.69 -16.25
CA ARG A 23 -73.90 3.25 -16.15
C ARG A 23 -72.39 2.99 -16.18
N ARG A 24 -71.65 3.81 -16.93
CA ARG A 24 -70.19 3.77 -16.98
C ARG A 24 -69.60 4.20 -15.63
N LEU A 25 -70.07 5.31 -15.07
CA LEU A 25 -69.64 5.80 -13.75
C LEU A 25 -69.94 4.78 -12.65
N SER A 26 -71.18 4.26 -12.56
CA SER A 26 -71.54 3.24 -11.56
C SER A 26 -70.72 1.95 -11.70
N GLY A 27 -70.40 1.51 -12.92
CA GLY A 27 -69.54 0.35 -13.16
C GLY A 27 -68.08 0.60 -12.74
N LEU A 28 -67.55 1.78 -13.01
CA LEU A 28 -66.18 2.17 -12.64
C LEU A 28 -66.04 2.38 -11.13
N THR A 29 -66.99 3.06 -10.50
CA THR A 29 -67.02 3.26 -9.04
C THR A 29 -67.28 1.94 -8.29
N GLY A 30 -68.10 1.04 -8.85
CA GLY A 30 -68.47 -0.23 -8.22
C GLY A 30 -67.48 -1.37 -8.41
N ARG A 31 -66.67 -1.37 -9.48
CA ARG A 31 -65.74 -2.49 -9.80
C ARG A 31 -64.28 -2.06 -9.87
N LEU A 32 -63.96 -0.98 -10.58
CA LEU A 32 -62.57 -0.57 -10.78
C LEU A 32 -61.98 0.06 -9.50
N LEU A 33 -62.68 1.03 -8.90
CA LEU A 33 -62.18 1.79 -7.75
C LEU A 33 -61.85 0.92 -6.50
N PRO A 34 -62.67 -0.07 -6.09
CA PRO A 34 -62.33 -0.96 -4.99
C PRO A 34 -61.05 -1.77 -5.26
N LEU A 35 -60.85 -2.18 -6.51
CA LEU A 35 -59.70 -3.00 -6.91
C LEU A 35 -58.42 -2.17 -6.99
N VAL A 36 -58.50 -0.91 -7.42
CA VAL A 36 -57.37 0.04 -7.36
C VAL A 36 -56.99 0.35 -5.90
N ARG A 37 -57.97 0.54 -5.00
CA ARG A 37 -57.71 0.70 -3.56
C ARG A 37 -57.04 -0.52 -2.95
N GLN A 38 -57.51 -1.72 -3.30
CA GLN A 38 -56.90 -2.97 -2.82
C GLN A 38 -55.48 -3.15 -3.35
N ALA A 39 -55.22 -2.77 -4.60
CA ALA A 39 -53.87 -2.78 -5.18
C ALA A 39 -52.93 -1.81 -4.45
N ALA A 40 -53.41 -0.61 -4.10
CA ALA A 40 -52.66 0.36 -3.30
C ALA A 40 -52.43 -0.14 -1.86
N ALA A 41 -53.42 -0.75 -1.20
CA ALA A 41 -53.27 -1.39 0.11
C ALA A 41 -52.24 -2.54 0.07
N THR A 42 -52.24 -3.32 -1.00
CA THR A 42 -51.25 -4.40 -1.20
C THR A 42 -49.86 -3.84 -1.46
N ALA A 43 -49.74 -2.67 -2.11
CA ALA A 43 -48.47 -1.98 -2.28
C ALA A 43 -47.90 -1.57 -0.92
N ILE A 44 -48.71 -0.94 -0.05
CA ILE A 44 -48.31 -0.60 1.33
C ILE A 44 -47.81 -1.83 2.10
N ALA A 45 -48.56 -2.94 2.06
CA ALA A 45 -48.19 -4.15 2.77
C ALA A 45 -46.89 -4.80 2.26
N ARG A 46 -46.51 -4.56 1.00
CA ARG A 46 -45.28 -5.07 0.38
C ARG A 46 -44.07 -4.16 0.62
N SER A 47 -44.31 -2.87 0.82
CA SER A 47 -43.26 -1.88 1.03
C SER A 47 -43.02 -1.55 2.50
N LEU A 48 -43.47 -2.38 3.46
CA LEU A 48 -43.26 -2.12 4.88
C LEU A 48 -41.78 -1.94 5.27
N ASP A 49 -40.87 -2.56 4.50
CA ASP A 49 -39.40 -2.48 4.68
C ASP A 49 -38.71 -1.48 3.73
N ASP A 50 -39.43 -0.91 2.75
CA ASP A 50 -38.93 0.10 1.79
C ASP A 50 -39.70 1.40 1.98
N LEU A 51 -39.07 2.35 2.65
CA LEU A 51 -39.71 3.59 3.09
C LEU A 51 -40.11 4.52 1.94
N GLY A 52 -39.34 4.57 0.85
CA GLY A 52 -39.66 5.37 -0.33
C GLY A 52 -40.91 4.84 -1.04
N ALA A 53 -40.95 3.52 -1.26
CA ALA A 53 -42.10 2.84 -1.81
C ALA A 53 -43.31 2.85 -0.85
N LEU A 54 -43.08 2.83 0.47
CA LEU A 54 -44.13 2.90 1.50
C LEU A 54 -44.84 4.25 1.48
N LYS A 55 -44.08 5.35 1.46
CA LYS A 55 -44.62 6.70 1.46
C LYS A 55 -45.46 6.95 0.21
N THR A 56 -44.94 6.60 -0.97
CA THR A 56 -45.65 6.80 -2.25
C THR A 56 -46.92 5.96 -2.33
N ALA A 57 -46.86 4.67 -1.92
CA ALA A 57 -48.02 3.80 -1.87
C ALA A 57 -49.09 4.26 -0.86
N MET A 58 -48.67 4.75 0.31
CA MET A 58 -49.58 5.25 1.34
C MET A 58 -50.25 6.56 0.92
N ARG A 59 -49.51 7.46 0.27
CA ARG A 59 -50.06 8.69 -0.32
C ARG A 59 -51.11 8.38 -1.37
N ALA A 60 -50.83 7.46 -2.31
CA ALA A 60 -51.78 7.03 -3.32
C ALA A 60 -53.04 6.39 -2.71
N TYR A 61 -52.88 5.50 -1.72
CA TYR A 61 -54.01 4.86 -1.03
C TYR A 61 -54.90 5.86 -0.30
N LEU A 62 -54.30 6.82 0.44
CA LEU A 62 -55.06 7.84 1.14
C LEU A 62 -55.77 8.80 0.18
N MET A 63 -55.15 9.17 -0.95
CA MET A 63 -55.82 9.97 -2.00
C MET A 63 -57.02 9.25 -2.61
N LEU A 64 -56.92 7.93 -2.79
CA LEU A 64 -58.02 7.10 -3.28
C LEU A 64 -59.15 6.94 -2.25
N CYS A 65 -58.87 7.02 -0.95
CA CYS A 65 -59.87 6.91 0.12
C CYS A 65 -60.47 8.27 0.51
N GLN A 66 -59.68 9.35 0.45
CA GLN A 66 -60.02 10.71 0.86
C GLN A 66 -59.87 11.68 -0.32
N PRO A 67 -60.92 11.85 -1.15
CA PRO A 67 -60.85 12.67 -2.37
C PRO A 67 -60.54 14.15 -2.11
N ALA A 68 -60.77 14.65 -0.90
CA ALA A 68 -60.41 16.02 -0.49
C ALA A 68 -58.90 16.31 -0.50
N LYS A 69 -58.05 15.27 -0.59
CA LYS A 69 -56.58 15.37 -0.65
C LYS A 69 -56.03 14.91 -2.02
N LEU A 70 -56.89 14.77 -3.02
CA LEU A 70 -56.52 14.28 -4.34
C LEU A 70 -55.54 15.23 -5.04
N ASN A 71 -54.40 14.69 -5.49
CA ASN A 71 -53.50 15.34 -6.41
C ASN A 71 -53.48 14.51 -7.70
N GLU A 72 -54.05 15.04 -8.76
CA GLU A 72 -54.29 14.31 -10.01
C GLU A 72 -52.98 13.91 -10.71
N THR A 73 -51.98 14.80 -10.74
CA THR A 73 -50.70 14.52 -11.40
C THR A 73 -49.92 13.42 -10.68
N PHE A 74 -49.86 13.46 -9.35
CA PHE A 74 -49.21 12.42 -8.56
C PHE A 74 -49.91 11.06 -8.71
N LEU A 75 -51.24 11.01 -8.57
CA LEU A 75 -51.98 9.74 -8.61
C LEU A 75 -51.91 9.10 -10.00
N THR A 76 -51.97 9.91 -11.06
CA THR A 76 -51.85 9.45 -12.45
C THR A 76 -50.47 8.84 -12.69
N GLY A 77 -49.39 9.54 -12.36
CA GLY A 77 -48.02 9.02 -12.53
C GLY A 77 -47.73 7.77 -11.69
N TRP A 78 -48.23 7.72 -10.45
CA TRP A 78 -48.09 6.53 -9.60
C TRP A 78 -48.82 5.32 -10.19
N LEU A 79 -50.03 5.50 -10.72
CA LEU A 79 -50.80 4.44 -11.36
C LEU A 79 -50.18 3.98 -12.68
N GLU A 80 -49.63 4.90 -13.48
CA GLU A 80 -48.89 4.57 -14.71
C GLU A 80 -47.70 3.67 -14.41
N HIS A 81 -46.85 4.06 -13.46
CA HIS A 81 -45.72 3.24 -13.02
C HIS A 81 -46.18 1.88 -12.47
N ARG A 82 -47.25 1.86 -11.66
CA ARG A 82 -47.75 0.62 -11.07
C ARG A 82 -48.34 -0.35 -12.09
N TRP A 83 -49.04 0.17 -13.09
CA TRP A 83 -49.63 -0.66 -14.15
C TRP A 83 -48.61 -1.09 -15.19
N SER A 84 -47.54 -0.32 -15.41
CA SER A 84 -46.43 -0.77 -16.24
C SER A 84 -45.71 -1.99 -15.63
N GLU A 85 -45.51 -2.01 -14.31
CA GLU A 85 -44.97 -3.18 -13.59
C GLU A 85 -45.91 -4.39 -13.64
N LEU A 86 -47.21 -4.18 -13.36
CA LEU A 86 -48.18 -5.27 -13.24
C LEU A 86 -48.61 -5.87 -14.59
N TYR A 87 -48.56 -5.07 -15.66
CA TYR A 87 -49.02 -5.44 -17.00
C TYR A 87 -47.94 -5.26 -18.06
N SER A 88 -46.69 -5.54 -17.72
CA SER A 88 -45.57 -5.48 -18.68
C SER A 88 -45.90 -6.25 -19.98
N GLY A 89 -45.64 -5.63 -21.13
CA GLY A 89 -45.96 -6.17 -22.45
C GLY A 89 -47.42 -6.04 -22.91
N ARG A 90 -48.31 -5.39 -22.15
CA ARG A 90 -49.74 -5.20 -22.50
C ARG A 90 -50.14 -3.72 -22.61
N ALA A 91 -49.59 -3.04 -23.61
CA ALA A 91 -49.78 -1.59 -23.79
C ALA A 91 -51.24 -1.15 -24.01
N ASP A 92 -52.08 -2.00 -24.63
CA ASP A 92 -53.50 -1.67 -24.85
C ASP A 92 -54.32 -1.72 -23.55
N ASP A 93 -54.04 -2.71 -22.69
CA ASP A 93 -54.70 -2.86 -21.39
C ASP A 93 -54.29 -1.70 -20.45
N GLN A 94 -53.01 -1.31 -20.46
CA GLN A 94 -52.51 -0.14 -19.70
C GLN A 94 -53.19 1.16 -20.14
N ARG A 95 -53.27 1.41 -21.47
CA ARG A 95 -53.97 2.60 -22.01
C ARG A 95 -55.46 2.60 -21.69
N ALA A 96 -56.12 1.43 -21.71
CA ALA A 96 -57.52 1.32 -21.30
C ALA A 96 -57.72 1.68 -19.82
N LEU A 97 -56.91 1.11 -18.92
CA LEU A 97 -56.97 1.40 -17.49
C LEU A 97 -56.73 2.88 -17.17
N MET A 98 -55.74 3.51 -17.81
CA MET A 98 -55.48 4.95 -17.67
C MET A 98 -56.67 5.81 -18.12
N ARG A 99 -57.29 5.50 -19.26
CA ARG A 99 -58.50 6.21 -19.73
C ARG A 99 -59.66 6.09 -18.74
N HIS A 100 -59.86 4.90 -18.19
CA HIS A 100 -60.94 4.65 -17.24
C HIS A 100 -60.70 5.34 -15.88
N MET A 101 -59.44 5.45 -15.45
CA MET A 101 -59.08 6.21 -14.26
C MET A 101 -59.20 7.72 -14.46
N ALA A 102 -58.74 8.24 -15.60
CA ALA A 102 -58.89 9.67 -15.93
C ALA A 102 -60.37 10.09 -15.89
N TYR A 103 -61.25 9.26 -16.46
CA TYR A 103 -62.70 9.49 -16.42
C TYR A 103 -63.27 9.46 -14.98
N LEU A 104 -62.76 8.57 -14.11
CA LEU A 104 -63.14 8.52 -12.69
C LEU A 104 -62.65 9.73 -11.88
N ILE A 105 -61.46 10.24 -12.18
CA ILE A 105 -60.91 11.43 -11.52
C ILE A 105 -61.75 12.66 -11.88
N GLU A 106 -62.05 12.84 -13.16
CA GLU A 106 -62.84 13.97 -13.69
C GLU A 106 -64.26 14.02 -13.10
N HIS A 107 -64.89 12.87 -12.86
CA HIS A 107 -66.26 12.77 -12.34
C HIS A 107 -66.34 12.58 -10.82
N GLY A 108 -65.20 12.57 -10.12
CA GLY A 108 -65.10 12.51 -8.68
C GLY A 108 -64.99 11.09 -8.10
N ILE A 109 -63.97 10.89 -7.25
CA ILE A 109 -63.75 9.63 -6.52
C ILE A 109 -64.65 9.61 -5.28
N SER A 110 -65.56 8.62 -5.17
CA SER A 110 -66.42 8.45 -3.99
C SER A 110 -65.58 8.10 -2.75
N PRO A 111 -65.68 8.79 -1.60
CA PRO A 111 -64.87 8.52 -0.42
C PRO A 111 -65.13 7.13 0.19
N ALA A 112 -64.13 6.54 0.84
CA ALA A 112 -64.29 5.30 1.61
C ALA A 112 -63.43 5.32 2.88
N PRO A 113 -63.90 4.67 3.97
CA PRO A 113 -63.12 4.56 5.18
C PRO A 113 -61.84 3.77 4.90
N PRO A 114 -60.65 4.33 5.22
CA PRO A 114 -59.40 3.60 5.04
C PRO A 114 -59.23 2.48 6.08
N ASP A 115 -58.39 1.49 5.78
CA ASP A 115 -58.03 0.44 6.73
C ASP A 115 -57.08 0.99 7.80
N GLU A 116 -57.63 1.35 8.96
CA GLU A 116 -56.87 1.91 10.08
C GLU A 116 -55.79 0.96 10.62
N ARG A 117 -55.95 -0.37 10.51
CA ARG A 117 -54.94 -1.33 10.98
C ARG A 117 -53.73 -1.35 10.04
N LEU A 118 -53.97 -1.33 8.74
CA LEU A 118 -52.91 -1.24 7.73
C LEU A 118 -52.18 0.11 7.83
N LEU A 119 -52.93 1.21 7.99
CA LEU A 119 -52.36 2.54 8.16
C LEU A 119 -51.57 2.65 9.47
N ALA A 120 -52.03 2.07 10.58
CA ALA A 120 -51.30 2.09 11.84
C ALA A 120 -49.93 1.38 11.72
N LYS A 121 -49.90 0.19 11.10
CA LYS A 121 -48.63 -0.54 10.84
C LYS A 121 -47.70 0.21 9.89
N ALA A 122 -48.25 0.81 8.83
CA ALA A 122 -47.48 1.62 7.90
C ALA A 122 -46.88 2.85 8.60
N ARG A 123 -47.68 3.56 9.41
CA ARG A 123 -47.22 4.72 10.21
C ARG A 123 -46.16 4.31 11.23
N GLU A 124 -46.32 3.19 11.92
CA GLU A 124 -45.32 2.66 12.85
C GLU A 124 -44.00 2.36 12.13
N SER A 125 -44.05 1.78 10.91
CA SER A 125 -42.84 1.57 10.11
C SER A 125 -42.22 2.90 9.64
N MET A 126 -43.04 3.87 9.23
CA MET A 126 -42.57 5.20 8.82
C MET A 126 -41.94 6.01 9.96
N LEU A 127 -42.40 5.82 11.20
CA LEU A 127 -41.86 6.51 12.39
C LEU A 127 -40.50 5.93 12.85
N LYS A 128 -40.05 4.79 12.32
CA LYS A 128 -38.74 4.20 12.64
C LYS A 128 -37.57 4.92 11.97
N THR A 129 -37.84 5.61 10.86
CA THR A 129 -36.81 6.33 10.09
C THR A 129 -37.04 7.84 10.20
N PRO A 130 -36.04 8.61 10.67
CA PRO A 130 -36.21 10.04 10.84
C PRO A 130 -36.40 10.73 9.48
N LEU A 131 -37.18 11.81 9.46
CA LEU A 131 -37.47 12.58 8.24
C LEU A 131 -36.20 13.13 7.56
N SER A 132 -35.15 13.39 8.35
CA SER A 132 -33.83 13.78 7.85
C SER A 132 -33.17 12.69 6.99
N GLN A 133 -33.29 11.42 7.37
CA GLN A 133 -32.74 10.31 6.58
C GLN A 133 -33.51 10.14 5.26
N LEU A 134 -34.82 10.37 5.27
CA LEU A 134 -35.65 10.37 4.06
C LEU A 134 -35.30 11.50 3.10
N ALA A 135 -35.18 12.73 3.62
CA ALA A 135 -34.75 13.89 2.83
C ALA A 135 -33.40 13.64 2.18
N TYR A 136 -32.47 13.03 2.93
CA TYR A 136 -31.15 12.69 2.43
C TYR A 136 -31.19 11.59 1.36
N GLN A 137 -32.00 10.54 1.52
CA GLN A 137 -32.16 9.48 0.51
C GLN A 137 -32.75 10.03 -0.79
N GLN A 138 -33.84 10.80 -0.71
CA GLN A 138 -34.45 11.41 -1.89
C GLN A 138 -33.44 12.29 -2.64
N MET A 139 -32.62 13.06 -1.92
CA MET A 139 -31.57 13.88 -2.52
C MET A 139 -30.51 13.03 -3.24
N LYS A 140 -30.17 11.85 -2.71
CA LYS A 140 -29.23 10.92 -3.37
C LYS A 140 -29.81 10.31 -4.64
N ASP A 141 -31.11 9.96 -4.61
CA ASP A 141 -31.80 9.40 -5.76
C ASP A 141 -31.90 10.44 -6.88
N GLU A 142 -32.34 11.66 -6.57
CA GLU A 142 -32.40 12.77 -7.54
C GLU A 142 -31.03 13.11 -8.13
N ALA A 143 -29.96 13.02 -7.33
CA ALA A 143 -28.60 13.27 -7.82
C ALA A 143 -28.05 12.11 -8.66
N SER A 144 -28.55 10.90 -8.47
CA SER A 144 -28.14 9.71 -9.24
C SER A 144 -28.89 9.62 -10.57
N ASP A 145 -30.12 10.13 -10.62
CA ASP A 145 -30.94 10.21 -11.84
C ASP A 145 -30.53 11.38 -12.77
N GLY A 146 -29.69 12.30 -12.30
CA GLY A 146 -29.17 13.40 -13.11
C GLY A 146 -28.12 12.97 -14.13
N ASP A 147 -27.99 13.72 -15.23
CA ASP A 147 -27.02 13.49 -16.32
C ASP A 147 -25.55 13.85 -15.95
N HIS A 148 -25.22 13.95 -14.66
CA HIS A 148 -23.90 14.37 -14.21
C HIS A 148 -22.94 13.19 -14.09
N GLU A 149 -21.80 13.27 -14.80
CA GLU A 149 -20.74 12.28 -14.65
C GLU A 149 -20.07 12.36 -13.26
N PRO A 150 -19.71 11.21 -12.65
CA PRO A 150 -18.91 11.19 -11.44
C PRO A 150 -17.55 11.85 -11.66
N PHE A 151 -17.08 12.59 -10.65
CA PHE A 151 -15.74 13.16 -10.65
C PHE A 151 -14.69 12.05 -10.54
N THR A 152 -13.66 12.11 -11.38
CA THR A 152 -12.48 11.24 -11.28
C THR A 152 -11.22 12.09 -11.37
N PHE A 153 -10.18 11.71 -10.63
CA PHE A 153 -8.92 12.45 -10.65
C PHE A 153 -8.24 12.39 -12.02
N ARG A 154 -8.35 11.25 -12.72
CA ARG A 154 -7.88 11.09 -14.10
C ARG A 154 -8.49 12.13 -15.05
N GLY A 155 -9.79 12.39 -14.93
CA GLY A 155 -10.45 13.44 -15.71
C GLY A 155 -9.89 14.83 -15.39
N ALA A 156 -9.63 15.10 -14.11
CA ALA A 156 -9.10 16.38 -13.65
C ALA A 156 -7.64 16.66 -14.10
N LEU A 157 -6.86 15.63 -14.42
CA LEU A 157 -5.50 15.78 -14.95
C LEU A 157 -5.44 16.31 -16.40
N GLY A 158 -6.58 16.38 -17.11
CA GLY A 158 -6.67 17.08 -18.40
C GLY A 158 -5.76 16.54 -19.52
N GLY A 159 -5.43 15.25 -19.49
CA GLY A 159 -4.57 14.60 -20.48
C GLY A 159 -3.10 14.44 -20.07
N LEU A 160 -2.70 14.91 -18.89
CA LEU A 160 -1.40 14.58 -18.31
C LEU A 160 -1.32 13.08 -17.97
N VAL A 161 -0.14 12.49 -18.15
CA VAL A 161 0.12 11.10 -17.74
C VAL A 161 0.07 11.03 -16.22
N SER A 162 -0.87 10.24 -15.70
CA SER A 162 -1.05 10.05 -14.26
C SER A 162 0.02 9.11 -13.71
N PRO A 163 0.85 9.53 -12.73
CA PRO A 163 1.74 8.63 -12.00
C PRO A 163 1.01 7.82 -10.91
N PHE A 164 -0.29 8.07 -10.71
CA PHE A 164 -1.08 7.49 -9.64
C PHE A 164 -1.83 6.24 -10.09
N SER A 165 -1.80 5.22 -9.24
CA SER A 165 -2.79 4.16 -9.19
C SER A 165 -4.07 4.66 -8.48
N GLY A 166 -5.23 4.13 -8.85
CA GLY A 166 -6.51 4.50 -8.24
C GLY A 166 -7.09 5.85 -8.68
N ASP A 167 -6.49 6.51 -9.67
CA ASP A 167 -6.94 7.81 -10.23
C ASP A 167 -8.31 7.77 -10.92
N THR A 168 -8.85 6.58 -11.18
CA THR A 168 -10.19 6.35 -11.74
C THR A 168 -11.26 6.14 -10.68
N HIS A 169 -10.96 6.25 -9.38
CA HIS A 169 -11.97 6.11 -8.34
C HIS A 169 -13.06 7.18 -8.49
N PRO A 170 -14.34 6.79 -8.67
CA PRO A 170 -15.41 7.75 -8.94
C PRO A 170 -15.93 8.37 -7.64
N ILE A 171 -15.96 9.71 -7.59
CA ILE A 171 -16.67 10.47 -6.58
C ILE A 171 -18.01 10.91 -7.19
N PRO A 172 -19.16 10.48 -6.63
CA PRO A 172 -20.46 10.92 -7.13
C PRO A 172 -20.55 12.45 -7.16
N TYR A 173 -21.16 13.01 -8.21
CA TYR A 173 -21.28 14.46 -8.41
C TYR A 173 -21.83 15.21 -7.18
N LEU A 174 -22.75 14.56 -6.46
CA LEU A 174 -23.33 15.04 -5.20
C LEU A 174 -22.29 15.46 -4.15
N TYR A 175 -21.11 14.83 -4.13
CA TYR A 175 -20.03 15.11 -3.17
C TYR A 175 -18.89 15.94 -3.77
N THR A 176 -19.22 16.81 -4.74
CA THR A 176 -18.32 17.85 -5.27
C THR A 176 -18.77 19.23 -4.77
N ALA A 177 -17.92 20.26 -4.89
CA ALA A 177 -18.33 21.62 -4.56
C ALA A 177 -19.55 22.10 -5.38
N ALA A 178 -19.62 21.72 -6.65
CA ALA A 178 -20.77 22.03 -7.51
C ALA A 178 -22.04 21.29 -7.04
N GLY A 179 -21.93 20.00 -6.71
CA GLY A 179 -23.04 19.21 -6.15
C GLY A 179 -23.51 19.72 -4.78
N PHE A 180 -22.61 20.25 -3.95
CA PHE A 180 -22.99 20.92 -2.70
C PHE A 180 -23.87 22.15 -2.97
N GLN A 181 -23.47 23.01 -3.92
CA GLN A 181 -24.22 24.22 -4.25
C GLN A 181 -25.59 23.89 -4.86
N GLU A 182 -25.67 22.90 -5.73
CA GLU A 182 -26.95 22.52 -6.33
C GLU A 182 -27.88 21.82 -5.34
N TYR A 183 -27.41 20.76 -4.66
CA TYR A 183 -28.31 19.91 -3.88
C TYR A 183 -28.52 20.41 -2.45
N ILE A 184 -27.47 20.84 -1.75
CA ILE A 184 -27.60 21.28 -0.36
C ILE A 184 -28.09 22.72 -0.26
N ILE A 185 -27.59 23.62 -1.10
CA ILE A 185 -27.98 25.04 -1.05
C ILE A 185 -29.31 25.27 -1.77
N GLN A 186 -29.47 24.82 -3.02
CA GLN A 186 -30.68 25.14 -3.80
C GLN A 186 -31.85 24.17 -3.56
N ARG A 187 -31.62 22.84 -3.57
CA ARG A 187 -32.72 21.84 -3.55
C ARG A 187 -33.17 21.38 -2.16
N CYS A 188 -32.26 21.25 -1.20
CA CYS A 188 -32.54 20.69 0.12
C CYS A 188 -33.70 21.37 0.89
N PRO A 189 -33.82 22.72 0.93
CA PRO A 189 -34.95 23.36 1.59
C PRO A 189 -36.30 22.95 0.98
N GLY A 190 -36.37 22.83 -0.35
CA GLY A 190 -37.57 22.41 -1.08
C GLY A 190 -37.94 20.94 -0.84
N ILE A 191 -36.94 20.06 -0.74
CA ILE A 191 -37.14 18.64 -0.42
C ILE A 191 -37.71 18.51 1.00
N ILE A 192 -37.09 19.16 2.00
CA ILE A 192 -37.56 19.10 3.39
C ILE A 192 -38.98 19.69 3.50
N GLN A 193 -39.26 20.81 2.83
CA GLN A 193 -40.59 21.40 2.81
C GLN A 193 -41.62 20.47 2.15
N GLY A 194 -41.33 19.87 1.01
CA GLY A 194 -42.23 18.92 0.34
C GLY A 194 -42.51 17.68 1.20
N LEU A 195 -41.49 17.18 1.90
CA LEU A 195 -41.63 16.07 2.85
C LEU A 195 -42.47 16.46 4.08
N ALA A 196 -42.34 17.69 4.59
CA ALA A 196 -43.14 18.20 5.70
C ALA A 196 -44.60 18.51 5.30
N GLU A 197 -44.83 19.04 4.09
CA GLU A 197 -46.16 19.27 3.53
C GLU A 197 -46.93 17.95 3.33
N ASP A 198 -46.22 16.85 3.07
CA ASP A 198 -46.76 15.48 3.05
C ASP A 198 -47.04 14.90 4.45
N GLY A 199 -46.85 15.67 5.53
CA GLY A 199 -47.05 15.22 6.92
C GLY A 199 -48.46 14.72 7.24
N TRP A 200 -49.48 15.08 6.43
CA TRP A 200 -50.85 14.57 6.53
C TRP A 200 -50.95 13.05 6.33
N VAL A 201 -49.98 12.42 5.68
CA VAL A 201 -49.89 10.96 5.53
C VAL A 201 -49.64 10.28 6.89
N LEU A 202 -48.95 10.95 7.82
CA LEU A 202 -48.57 10.41 9.12
C LEU A 202 -49.71 10.37 10.16
N GLY A 203 -50.84 11.04 9.93
CA GLY A 203 -52.01 10.95 10.81
C GLY A 203 -52.99 12.13 10.75
N PRO A 204 -54.17 12.03 11.40
CA PRO A 204 -55.21 13.07 11.42
C PRO A 204 -54.80 14.33 12.22
N LYS A 205 -53.76 14.24 13.04
CA LYS A 205 -53.03 15.37 13.64
C LYS A 205 -51.58 15.27 13.17
N PRO A 206 -51.24 15.73 11.96
CA PRO A 206 -49.84 15.81 11.58
C PRO A 206 -49.14 16.69 12.61
N PRO A 207 -47.95 16.31 13.13
CA PRO A 207 -47.17 17.24 13.92
C PRO A 207 -46.96 18.48 13.05
N LEU A 208 -47.47 19.62 13.51
CA LEU A 208 -47.12 20.90 12.91
C LEU A 208 -45.62 21.07 13.19
N PHE A 209 -44.80 20.80 12.19
CA PHE A 209 -43.37 21.06 12.31
C PHE A 209 -43.20 22.57 12.52
N SER A 210 -42.67 22.93 13.69
CA SER A 210 -42.27 24.31 13.92
C SER A 210 -41.10 24.66 13.02
N SER A 211 -40.83 25.95 12.82
CA SER A 211 -39.60 26.40 12.14
C SER A 211 -38.35 25.82 12.81
N LEU A 212 -38.38 25.59 14.13
CA LEU A 212 -37.29 24.99 14.90
C LEU A 212 -37.09 23.50 14.59
N ASP A 213 -38.16 22.75 14.32
CA ASP A 213 -38.08 21.34 13.93
C ASP A 213 -37.48 21.19 12.52
N MET A 214 -37.87 22.07 11.61
CA MET A 214 -37.36 22.12 10.23
C MET A 214 -35.86 22.45 10.20
N ASP A 215 -35.43 23.39 11.02
CA ASP A 215 -33.99 23.72 11.19
C ASP A 215 -33.20 22.53 11.73
N LYS A 216 -33.77 21.77 12.68
CA LYS A 216 -33.14 20.57 13.23
C LYS A 216 -33.03 19.46 12.19
N ILE A 217 -34.08 19.21 11.41
CA ILE A 217 -34.07 18.24 10.32
C ILE A 217 -33.02 18.61 9.27
N ALA A 218 -32.97 19.89 8.86
CA ALA A 218 -31.97 20.39 7.92
C ALA A 218 -30.54 20.19 8.45
N LYS A 219 -30.31 20.44 9.73
CA LYS A 219 -29.01 20.19 10.37
C LYS A 219 -28.64 18.70 10.38
N ASP A 220 -29.57 17.81 10.68
CA ASP A 220 -29.33 16.37 10.68
C ASP A 220 -29.00 15.85 9.27
N VAL A 221 -29.71 16.35 8.23
CA VAL A 221 -29.41 16.06 6.81
C VAL A 221 -27.98 16.49 6.47
N ARG A 222 -27.60 17.74 6.79
CA ARG A 222 -26.24 18.25 6.54
C ARG A 222 -25.17 17.45 7.27
N THR A 223 -25.45 17.03 8.50
CA THR A 223 -24.54 16.19 9.29
C THR A 223 -24.29 14.84 8.60
N GLN A 224 -25.33 14.22 8.05
CA GLN A 224 -25.19 12.98 7.29
C GLN A 224 -24.46 13.21 5.97
N TYR A 225 -24.81 14.27 5.24
CA TYR A 225 -24.17 14.65 3.98
C TYR A 225 -22.66 14.86 4.15
N PHE A 226 -22.23 15.68 5.11
CA PHE A 226 -20.80 15.96 5.30
C PHE A 226 -20.00 14.76 5.81
N ARG A 227 -20.64 13.86 6.57
CA ARG A 227 -20.02 12.58 6.94
C ARG A 227 -19.72 11.72 5.72
N ASP A 228 -20.68 11.61 4.80
CA ASP A 228 -20.52 10.84 3.56
C ASP A 228 -19.56 11.55 2.60
N TYR A 229 -19.57 12.88 2.57
CA TYR A 229 -18.62 13.70 1.82
C TYR A 229 -17.17 13.40 2.24
N ILE A 230 -16.87 13.47 3.54
CA ILE A 230 -15.54 13.15 4.08
C ILE A 230 -15.16 11.70 3.76
N ARG A 231 -16.13 10.76 3.84
CA ARG A 231 -15.88 9.35 3.53
C ARG A 231 -15.46 9.15 2.07
N HIS A 232 -16.18 9.72 1.12
CA HIS A 232 -15.87 9.56 -0.30
C HIS A 232 -14.51 10.15 -0.66
N TRP A 233 -14.20 11.35 -0.17
CA TRP A 233 -12.88 11.97 -0.39
C TRP A 233 -11.75 11.22 0.33
N GLY A 234 -12.00 10.70 1.53
CA GLY A 234 -11.05 9.85 2.25
C GLY A 234 -10.76 8.55 1.49
N GLN A 235 -11.77 7.88 0.95
CA GLN A 235 -11.61 6.66 0.15
C GLN A 235 -10.81 6.92 -1.13
N THR A 236 -11.02 8.05 -1.80
CA THR A 236 -10.21 8.46 -2.95
C THR A 236 -8.75 8.69 -2.56
N LEU A 237 -8.51 9.36 -1.43
CA LEU A 237 -7.15 9.59 -0.91
C LEU A 237 -6.44 8.28 -0.56
N ASP A 238 -7.14 7.32 0.03
CA ASP A 238 -6.60 6.01 0.39
C ASP A 238 -6.34 5.14 -0.85
N ALA A 239 -7.17 5.28 -1.90
CA ALA A 239 -7.00 4.57 -3.16
C ALA A 239 -5.88 5.15 -4.04
N LEU A 240 -5.57 6.44 -3.88
CA LEU A 240 -4.52 7.12 -4.63
C LEU A 240 -3.15 6.78 -4.07
N GLY A 241 -2.35 6.07 -4.86
CA GLY A 241 -0.97 5.70 -4.50
C GLY A 241 -0.03 5.77 -5.68
N ILE A 242 1.26 5.95 -5.42
CA ILE A 242 2.32 5.83 -6.43
C ILE A 242 2.94 4.45 -6.32
N ALA A 243 2.98 3.72 -7.43
CA ALA A 243 3.62 2.41 -7.48
C ALA A 243 5.14 2.58 -7.29
N THR A 244 5.72 1.77 -6.41
CA THR A 244 7.18 1.74 -6.21
C THR A 244 7.87 1.39 -7.54
N PRO A 245 8.79 2.23 -8.04
CA PRO A 245 9.48 1.97 -9.28
C PRO A 245 10.33 0.69 -9.18
N GLY A 246 10.41 -0.05 -10.28
CA GLY A 246 11.17 -1.29 -10.34
C GLY A 246 12.69 -1.08 -10.31
N ASN A 247 13.15 0.07 -10.80
CA ASN A 247 14.57 0.39 -10.97
C ASN A 247 14.85 1.89 -10.84
N MET A 248 16.13 2.27 -10.83
CA MET A 248 16.59 3.67 -10.77
C MET A 248 16.06 4.52 -11.93
N ALA A 249 15.87 3.94 -13.13
CA ALA A 249 15.34 4.68 -14.28
C ALA A 249 13.88 5.10 -14.05
N GLY A 250 13.04 4.18 -13.58
CA GLY A 250 11.65 4.47 -13.22
C GLY A 250 11.57 5.45 -12.05
N ALA A 251 12.47 5.34 -11.07
CA ALA A 251 12.56 6.30 -9.97
C ALA A 251 12.91 7.71 -10.47
N ALA A 252 13.86 7.85 -11.40
CA ALA A 252 14.21 9.12 -12.00
C ALA A 252 13.04 9.74 -12.78
N THR A 253 12.32 8.95 -13.58
CA THR A 253 11.15 9.43 -14.33
C THR A 253 10.01 9.88 -13.42
N LEU A 254 9.70 9.10 -12.38
CA LEU A 254 8.66 9.47 -11.41
C LEU A 254 9.08 10.71 -10.60
N ALA A 255 10.35 10.80 -10.18
CA ALA A 255 10.87 11.97 -9.49
C ALA A 255 10.67 13.24 -10.33
N GLU A 256 11.02 13.20 -11.61
CA GLU A 256 10.85 14.30 -12.57
C GLU A 256 9.38 14.69 -12.75
N GLN A 257 8.48 13.71 -12.89
CA GLN A 257 7.03 13.96 -13.01
C GLN A 257 6.45 14.62 -11.75
N LEU A 258 6.88 14.20 -10.56
CA LEU A 258 6.38 14.72 -9.29
C LEU A 258 7.00 16.06 -8.90
N SER A 259 8.19 16.38 -9.39
CA SER A 259 8.87 17.66 -9.16
C SER A 259 8.63 18.70 -10.28
N ALA A 260 7.89 18.35 -11.32
CA ALA A 260 7.58 19.26 -12.42
C ALA A 260 6.90 20.55 -11.94
N GLY A 261 7.07 21.66 -12.67
CA GLY A 261 6.50 22.96 -12.30
C GLY A 261 4.97 22.94 -12.13
N VAL A 262 4.27 22.10 -12.91
CA VAL A 262 2.86 21.74 -12.70
C VAL A 262 2.80 20.24 -12.42
N SER A 263 3.12 19.84 -11.18
CA SER A 263 3.12 18.42 -10.82
C SER A 263 1.70 17.87 -10.64
N PRO A 264 1.46 16.58 -10.93
CA PRO A 264 0.18 15.92 -10.66
C PRO A 264 -0.27 16.04 -9.20
N VAL A 265 0.68 16.08 -8.25
CA VAL A 265 0.41 16.29 -6.81
C VAL A 265 -0.19 17.68 -6.57
N VAL A 266 0.35 18.72 -7.21
CA VAL A 266 -0.19 20.09 -7.07
C VAL A 266 -1.57 20.21 -7.69
N ILE A 267 -1.80 19.58 -8.85
CA ILE A 267 -3.13 19.53 -9.47
C ILE A 267 -4.13 18.85 -8.52
N PHE A 268 -3.76 17.71 -7.95
CA PHE A 268 -4.58 17.02 -6.95
C PHE A 268 -4.93 17.92 -5.77
N LEU A 269 -3.95 18.58 -5.17
CA LEU A 269 -4.16 19.44 -4.01
C LEU A 269 -5.04 20.66 -4.35
N ARG A 270 -4.94 21.20 -5.57
CA ARG A 270 -5.82 22.28 -6.06
C ARG A 270 -7.26 21.80 -6.24
N GLU A 271 -7.46 20.64 -6.84
CA GLU A 271 -8.81 20.06 -7.02
C GLU A 271 -9.43 19.67 -5.68
N LEU A 272 -8.64 19.12 -4.76
CA LEU A 272 -9.07 18.88 -3.39
C LEU A 272 -9.48 20.20 -2.72
N ARG A 273 -8.64 21.24 -2.80
CA ARG A 273 -8.96 22.57 -2.26
C ARG A 273 -10.26 23.13 -2.81
N LYS A 274 -10.47 23.04 -4.12
CA LYS A 274 -11.69 23.50 -4.79
C LYS A 274 -12.93 22.80 -4.24
N ASN A 275 -12.81 21.52 -3.89
CA ASN A 275 -13.91 20.73 -3.37
C ASN A 275 -14.11 20.84 -1.85
N ILE A 276 -13.11 21.26 -1.08
CA ILE A 276 -13.26 21.51 0.37
C ILE A 276 -13.47 22.98 0.74
N THR A 277 -13.20 23.90 -0.20
CA THR A 277 -13.41 25.35 -0.03
C THR A 277 -14.75 25.70 -0.64
N PHE A 278 -15.79 25.59 0.17
CA PHE A 278 -17.14 25.99 -0.19
C PHE A 278 -17.24 27.52 -0.12
N ALA A 279 -16.79 28.20 -1.17
CA ALA A 279 -17.06 29.62 -1.36
C ALA A 279 -18.45 29.76 -1.98
N LEU A 280 -19.22 30.74 -1.50
CA LEU A 280 -20.29 31.27 -2.32
C LEU A 280 -19.61 32.09 -3.39
N GLU A 281 -19.58 31.61 -4.64
CA GLU A 281 -19.67 32.58 -5.74
C GLU A 281 -20.94 33.38 -5.46
N GLU A 282 -20.83 34.70 -5.36
CA GLU A 282 -21.98 35.61 -5.24
C GLU A 282 -22.84 35.46 -6.49
N GLN A 283 -23.65 34.40 -6.56
CA GLN A 283 -24.74 34.32 -7.50
C GLN A 283 -25.82 35.24 -6.98
N GLU A 284 -26.17 36.24 -7.79
CA GLU A 284 -27.20 37.21 -7.43
C GLU A 284 -28.48 36.49 -6.98
N PRO A 285 -29.13 36.97 -5.89
CA PRO A 285 -30.28 36.33 -5.25
C PRO A 285 -31.51 36.10 -6.16
N GLY A 286 -31.52 36.64 -7.37
CA GLY A 286 -32.68 36.62 -8.27
C GLY A 286 -33.08 35.26 -8.87
N SER A 287 -32.19 34.26 -8.93
CA SER A 287 -32.51 32.99 -9.63
C SER A 287 -33.43 32.06 -8.82
N LEU A 288 -33.24 32.01 -7.49
CA LEU A 288 -34.11 31.24 -6.59
C LEU A 288 -35.42 31.99 -6.29
N GLU A 289 -35.36 33.33 -6.26
CA GLU A 289 -36.53 34.20 -6.16
C GLU A 289 -37.50 33.97 -7.33
N ALA A 290 -36.98 33.82 -8.56
CA ALA A 290 -37.76 33.49 -9.76
C ALA A 290 -38.41 32.09 -9.72
N ALA A 291 -37.72 31.08 -9.17
CA ALA A 291 -38.25 29.73 -9.04
C ALA A 291 -39.38 29.64 -8.00
N VAL A 292 -39.23 30.34 -6.88
CA VAL A 292 -40.27 30.49 -5.85
C VAL A 292 -41.44 31.32 -6.37
N GLU A 293 -41.19 32.35 -7.20
CA GLU A 293 -42.22 33.11 -7.92
C GLU A 293 -43.06 32.24 -8.85
N ALA A 294 -42.44 31.35 -9.64
CA ALA A 294 -43.15 30.46 -10.54
C ALA A 294 -44.09 29.50 -9.79
N GLN A 295 -43.72 29.08 -8.58
CA GLN A 295 -44.52 28.17 -7.76
C GLN A 295 -45.61 28.89 -6.95
N ALA A 296 -45.34 30.12 -6.48
CA ALA A 296 -46.32 30.97 -5.80
C ALA A 296 -47.36 31.54 -6.78
N ALA A 297 -46.96 31.94 -8.00
CA ALA A 297 -47.86 32.40 -9.05
C ALA A 297 -48.84 31.29 -9.49
N ARG A 298 -48.38 30.03 -9.53
CA ARG A 298 -49.23 28.86 -9.82
C ARG A 298 -50.29 28.60 -8.75
N LYS A 299 -49.97 28.83 -7.46
CA LYS A 299 -50.94 28.68 -6.35
C LYS A 299 -51.86 29.91 -6.19
N GLY A 300 -51.38 31.11 -6.50
CA GLY A 300 -52.15 32.37 -6.43
C GLY A 300 -53.18 32.55 -7.55
N ALA A 301 -52.90 32.04 -8.76
CA ALA A 301 -53.85 32.10 -9.87
C ALA A 301 -55.13 31.27 -9.64
N GLN A 302 -55.12 30.36 -8.67
CA GLN A 302 -56.25 29.45 -8.40
C GLN A 302 -57.26 29.99 -7.39
N LYS A 303 -56.98 31.14 -6.75
CA LYS A 303 -57.92 31.85 -5.89
C LYS A 303 -57.70 33.35 -6.06
N LEU A 304 -58.65 34.05 -6.69
CA LEU A 304 -59.22 35.35 -6.26
C LEU A 304 -59.93 36.04 -7.43
N THR A 305 -61.27 36.02 -7.39
CA THR A 305 -62.13 37.03 -8.02
C THR A 305 -62.44 38.10 -6.97
N GLY A 306 -61.75 39.24 -6.99
CA GLY A 306 -62.11 40.40 -6.14
C GLY A 306 -60.97 41.39 -5.86
N VAL A 307 -61.19 42.66 -6.22
CA VAL A 307 -60.18 43.75 -6.23
C VAL A 307 -59.75 44.21 -4.82
N ALA A 308 -60.50 43.87 -3.75
CA ALA A 308 -60.11 44.19 -2.37
C ALA A 308 -59.10 43.17 -1.76
N GLY A 309 -58.84 42.05 -2.42
CA GLY A 309 -57.87 41.04 -1.99
C GLY A 309 -56.43 41.29 -2.47
N ALA A 310 -56.22 42.23 -3.40
CA ALA A 310 -54.93 42.40 -4.09
C ALA A 310 -53.84 43.07 -3.24
N GLU A 311 -54.19 44.02 -2.35
CA GLU A 311 -53.24 44.70 -1.45
C GLU A 311 -52.83 43.82 -0.25
N LEU A 312 -53.80 43.11 0.34
CA LEU A 312 -53.56 42.13 1.41
C LEU A 312 -52.84 40.88 0.88
N ALA A 313 -53.10 40.47 -0.36
CA ALA A 313 -52.33 39.41 -1.02
C ALA A 313 -50.90 39.86 -1.33
N LYS A 314 -50.68 41.09 -1.81
CA LYS A 314 -49.33 41.64 -2.10
C LYS A 314 -48.46 41.76 -0.86
N THR A 315 -49.00 42.30 0.24
CA THR A 315 -48.28 42.44 1.51
C THR A 315 -48.03 41.08 2.19
N ALA A 316 -48.97 40.14 2.09
CA ALA A 316 -48.77 38.76 2.54
C ALA A 316 -47.76 37.99 1.68
N THR A 317 -47.70 38.24 0.35
CA THR A 317 -46.67 37.65 -0.51
C THR A 317 -45.29 38.28 -0.31
N GLU A 318 -45.19 39.58 -0.04
CA GLU A 318 -43.92 40.24 0.30
C GLU A 318 -43.36 39.80 1.66
N ALA A 319 -44.21 39.69 2.69
CA ALA A 319 -43.81 39.18 4.00
C ALA A 319 -43.39 37.69 3.93
N ALA A 320 -44.10 36.88 3.15
CA ALA A 320 -43.72 35.49 2.90
C ALA A 320 -42.42 35.38 2.08
N ARG A 321 -42.20 36.25 1.08
CA ARG A 321 -40.95 36.34 0.31
C ARG A 321 -39.76 36.68 1.21
N ASN A 322 -39.89 37.71 2.05
CA ASN A 322 -38.84 38.11 2.99
C ASN A 322 -38.52 37.02 4.02
N ALA A 323 -39.53 36.29 4.50
CA ALA A 323 -39.35 35.18 5.42
C ALA A 323 -38.64 33.98 4.77
N VAL A 324 -38.96 33.65 3.51
CA VAL A 324 -38.29 32.58 2.75
C VAL A 324 -36.85 32.96 2.41
N ALA A 325 -36.60 34.21 2.00
CA ALA A 325 -35.24 34.72 1.75
C ALA A 325 -34.37 34.74 3.03
N GLN A 326 -34.94 35.12 4.17
CA GLN A 326 -34.26 35.05 5.47
C GLN A 326 -34.00 33.60 5.92
N ALA A 327 -34.94 32.68 5.72
CA ALA A 327 -34.77 31.26 6.03
C ALA A 327 -33.70 30.62 5.13
N HIS A 328 -33.71 30.93 3.84
CA HIS A 328 -32.69 30.47 2.89
C HIS A 328 -31.30 31.00 3.26
N SER A 329 -31.14 32.32 3.44
CA SER A 329 -29.85 32.91 3.84
C SER A 329 -29.33 32.42 5.20
N LYS A 330 -30.21 32.05 6.14
CA LYS A 330 -29.83 31.35 7.37
C LYS A 330 -29.37 29.92 7.09
N ALA A 331 -30.12 29.15 6.31
CA ALA A 331 -29.77 27.77 5.95
C ALA A 331 -28.43 27.71 5.19
N VAL A 332 -28.15 28.68 4.31
CA VAL A 332 -26.86 28.82 3.63
C VAL A 332 -25.72 29.07 4.61
N ARG A 333 -25.88 30.03 5.54
CA ARG A 333 -24.86 30.31 6.56
C ARG A 333 -24.58 29.10 7.45
N ASP A 334 -25.63 28.39 7.87
CA ASP A 334 -25.50 27.19 8.68
C ASP A 334 -24.83 26.06 7.89
N ALA A 335 -25.15 25.90 6.61
CA ALA A 335 -24.52 24.91 5.73
C ALA A 335 -23.03 25.20 5.52
N LEU A 336 -22.65 26.46 5.31
CA LEU A 336 -21.24 26.87 5.19
C LEU A 336 -20.47 26.67 6.50
N LYS A 337 -21.11 26.93 7.64
CA LYS A 337 -20.53 26.67 8.96
C LYS A 337 -20.28 25.17 9.16
N ASP A 338 -21.25 24.33 8.84
CA ASP A 338 -21.12 22.88 8.93
C ASP A 338 -20.07 22.34 7.94
N ALA A 339 -19.94 22.97 6.76
CA ALA A 339 -18.93 22.63 5.74
C ALA A 339 -17.49 22.89 6.21
N GLN A 340 -17.28 23.75 7.22
CA GLN A 340 -15.97 23.94 7.84
C GLN A 340 -15.43 22.64 8.44
N ALA A 341 -16.28 21.70 8.84
CA ALA A 341 -15.87 20.38 9.33
C ALA A 341 -15.17 19.54 8.24
N VAL A 342 -15.60 19.67 6.98
CA VAL A 342 -14.94 19.03 5.84
C VAL A 342 -13.56 19.62 5.64
N ARG A 343 -13.45 20.95 5.59
CA ARG A 343 -12.15 21.63 5.46
C ARG A 343 -11.22 21.29 6.62
N ALA A 344 -11.72 21.23 7.85
CA ALA A 344 -10.94 20.84 9.02
C ALA A 344 -10.36 19.42 8.88
N SER A 345 -11.13 18.50 8.28
CA SER A 345 -10.72 17.11 8.06
C SER A 345 -9.58 16.97 7.05
N PHE A 346 -9.42 17.92 6.12
CA PHE A 346 -8.36 17.91 5.09
C PHE A 346 -7.37 19.07 5.22
N LYS A 347 -7.39 19.80 6.34
CA LYS A 347 -6.57 21.00 6.57
C LYS A 347 -5.07 20.72 6.43
N TYR A 348 -4.63 19.52 6.80
CA TYR A 348 -3.22 19.13 6.69
C TYR A 348 -2.74 19.06 5.23
N LEU A 349 -3.62 18.75 4.27
CA LEU A 349 -3.32 18.78 2.83
C LEU A 349 -3.48 20.19 2.26
N ASP A 350 -4.51 20.93 2.70
CA ASP A 350 -4.72 22.33 2.30
C ASP A 350 -3.51 23.21 2.66
N GLY A 351 -2.85 22.93 3.79
CA GLY A 351 -1.66 23.64 4.26
C GLY A 351 -0.40 23.44 3.41
N LEU A 352 -0.42 22.57 2.40
CA LEU A 352 0.71 22.37 1.47
C LEU A 352 0.71 23.38 0.31
N LEU A 353 -0.36 24.17 0.16
CA LEU A 353 -0.49 25.19 -0.88
C LEU A 353 -0.77 26.57 -0.24
N ASP A 354 -0.26 27.65 -0.83
CA ASP A 354 -0.54 29.04 -0.40
C ASP A 354 -1.93 29.51 -0.88
N ALA A 355 -2.29 30.80 -0.74
CA ALA A 355 -3.62 31.28 -1.15
C ALA A 355 -3.84 31.22 -2.68
N GLU A 356 -2.76 31.39 -3.44
CA GLU A 356 -2.73 31.37 -4.91
C GLU A 356 -2.67 29.94 -5.49
N GLY A 357 -2.57 28.92 -4.63
CA GLY A 357 -2.52 27.52 -5.05
C GLY A 357 -1.11 27.08 -5.48
N MET A 358 -0.08 27.78 -5.06
CA MET A 358 1.32 27.43 -5.28
C MET A 358 1.88 26.61 -4.12
N PRO A 359 2.88 25.75 -4.36
CA PRO A 359 3.50 24.94 -3.30
C PRO A 359 4.10 25.79 -2.17
N MET A 360 3.68 25.51 -0.93
CA MET A 360 4.31 26.06 0.26
C MET A 360 5.76 25.55 0.42
N PRO A 361 6.59 26.18 1.28
CA PRO A 361 8.01 25.85 1.39
C PRO A 361 8.33 24.36 1.61
N ALA A 362 7.51 23.62 2.36
CA ALA A 362 7.72 22.19 2.59
C ALA A 362 7.55 21.35 1.30
N LEU A 363 6.49 21.61 0.53
CA LEU A 363 6.25 20.91 -0.73
C LEU A 363 7.25 21.34 -1.80
N LYS A 364 7.58 22.64 -1.87
CA LYS A 364 8.62 23.17 -2.77
C LYS A 364 9.98 22.55 -2.49
N ALA A 365 10.41 22.51 -1.23
CA ALA A 365 11.67 21.87 -0.84
C ALA A 365 11.69 20.38 -1.20
N THR A 366 10.54 19.69 -1.10
CA THR A 366 10.41 18.29 -1.52
C THR A 366 10.52 18.15 -3.03
N HIS A 367 9.87 19.00 -3.83
CA HIS A 367 10.03 19.00 -5.28
C HIS A 367 11.49 19.22 -5.69
N ASP A 368 12.15 20.23 -5.11
CA ASP A 368 13.54 20.55 -5.41
C ASP A 368 14.48 19.40 -5.03
N ALA A 369 14.27 18.78 -3.86
CA ALA A 369 15.07 17.64 -3.42
C ALA A 369 14.78 16.37 -4.24
N MET A 370 13.53 16.15 -4.65
CA MET A 370 13.12 15.03 -5.48
C MET A 370 13.70 15.15 -6.89
N ALA A 371 13.72 16.35 -7.48
CA ALA A 371 14.38 16.60 -8.75
C ALA A 371 15.87 16.22 -8.69
N ARG A 372 16.57 16.66 -7.65
CA ARG A 372 17.99 16.29 -7.42
C ARG A 372 18.18 14.78 -7.22
N ALA A 373 17.28 14.11 -6.50
CA ALA A 373 17.31 12.66 -6.35
C ALA A 373 17.08 11.94 -7.69
N GLY A 374 16.16 12.43 -8.52
CA GLY A 374 15.95 11.92 -9.87
C GLY A 374 17.18 12.07 -10.76
N ASP A 375 17.82 13.24 -10.72
CA ASP A 375 19.08 13.50 -11.43
C ASP A 375 20.22 12.61 -10.94
N PHE A 376 20.28 12.36 -9.63
CA PHE A 376 21.23 11.43 -9.02
C PHE A 376 21.07 10.01 -9.59
N PHE A 377 19.86 9.46 -9.58
CA PHE A 377 19.58 8.13 -10.15
C PHE A 377 19.87 8.07 -11.65
N ARG A 378 19.53 9.13 -12.40
CA ARG A 378 19.78 9.22 -13.85
C ARG A 378 21.29 9.18 -14.15
N ARG A 379 22.11 9.94 -13.41
CA ARG A 379 23.58 9.96 -13.57
C ARG A 379 24.22 8.59 -13.34
N LEU A 380 23.77 7.83 -12.34
CA LEU A 380 24.29 6.49 -12.07
C LEU A 380 23.93 5.50 -13.18
N ARG A 381 22.71 5.59 -13.69
CA ARG A 381 22.23 4.74 -14.80
C ARG A 381 23.00 5.00 -16.10
N ASP A 382 23.26 6.26 -16.41
CA ASP A 382 23.86 6.68 -17.68
C ASP A 382 25.38 6.50 -17.73
N SER A 383 25.99 5.98 -16.67
CA SER A 383 27.42 5.66 -16.64
C SER A 383 27.74 4.38 -17.42
N ASP A 384 28.93 4.36 -18.05
CA ASP A 384 29.48 3.17 -18.70
C ASP A 384 29.86 2.06 -17.68
N ASP A 385 30.42 2.44 -16.53
CA ASP A 385 30.68 1.54 -15.39
C ASP A 385 29.64 1.75 -14.28
N ARG A 386 28.45 1.20 -14.53
CA ARG A 386 27.32 1.34 -13.61
C ARG A 386 27.62 0.75 -12.23
N GLY A 387 28.26 -0.42 -12.19
CA GLY A 387 28.57 -1.12 -10.94
C GLY A 387 29.54 -0.34 -10.07
N GLY A 388 30.67 0.11 -10.65
CA GLY A 388 31.64 0.93 -9.94
C GLY A 388 31.06 2.26 -9.48
N LYS A 389 30.32 2.98 -10.33
CA LYS A 389 29.69 4.26 -9.93
C LYS A 389 28.64 4.13 -8.85
N VAL A 390 27.87 3.05 -8.86
CA VAL A 390 26.92 2.77 -7.78
C VAL A 390 27.63 2.49 -6.47
N LEU A 391 28.75 1.75 -6.48
CA LEU A 391 29.55 1.51 -5.29
C LEU A 391 30.20 2.78 -4.74
N ASP A 392 30.80 3.60 -5.62
CA ASP A 392 31.35 4.91 -5.25
C ASP A 392 30.28 5.80 -4.60
N ALA A 393 29.07 5.79 -5.16
CA ALA A 393 27.94 6.56 -4.65
C ALA A 393 27.43 6.04 -3.30
N LEU A 394 27.32 4.72 -3.13
CA LEU A 394 26.96 4.09 -1.86
C LEU A 394 28.00 4.39 -0.77
N GLU A 395 29.29 4.30 -1.08
CA GLU A 395 30.36 4.69 -0.17
C GLU A 395 30.28 6.20 0.15
N GLY A 396 30.02 7.04 -0.84
CA GLY A 396 29.76 8.47 -0.64
C GLY A 396 28.61 8.75 0.32
N ILE A 397 27.54 7.94 0.28
CA ILE A 397 26.44 8.03 1.24
C ILE A 397 26.88 7.52 2.62
N VAL A 398 27.69 6.46 2.73
CA VAL A 398 28.18 5.96 4.02
C VAL A 398 29.08 6.99 4.73
N GLU A 399 29.98 7.62 3.96
CA GLU A 399 30.94 8.59 4.46
C GLU A 399 30.38 10.02 4.58
N GLU A 400 29.09 10.19 4.32
CA GLU A 400 28.41 11.50 4.37
C GLU A 400 28.95 12.53 3.36
N ARG A 401 29.65 12.07 2.31
CA ARG A 401 30.16 12.91 1.22
C ARG A 401 29.06 13.35 0.27
N ASP A 402 28.02 12.53 0.10
CA ASP A 402 26.84 12.86 -0.70
C ASP A 402 25.55 12.76 0.15
N GLU A 403 24.93 13.90 0.40
CA GLU A 403 23.68 13.98 1.16
C GLU A 403 22.42 14.06 0.28
N THR A 404 22.54 13.99 -1.05
CA THR A 404 21.42 14.25 -1.99
C THR A 404 20.18 13.43 -1.64
N LEU A 405 20.34 12.12 -1.47
CA LEU A 405 19.22 11.23 -1.14
C LEU A 405 18.75 11.39 0.31
N ARG A 406 19.64 11.74 1.24
CA ARG A 406 19.27 12.01 2.65
C ARG A 406 18.45 13.29 2.78
N GLN A 407 18.83 14.34 2.06
CA GLN A 407 18.08 15.60 2.00
C GLN A 407 16.70 15.39 1.37
N ALA A 408 16.61 14.56 0.32
CA ALA A 408 15.34 14.16 -0.26
C ALA A 408 14.47 13.40 0.76
N ALA A 409 15.01 12.39 1.44
CA ALA A 409 14.29 11.66 2.48
C ALA A 409 13.80 12.58 3.62
N SER A 410 14.65 13.49 4.11
CA SER A 410 14.30 14.45 5.16
C SER A 410 13.24 15.47 4.70
N ALA A 411 13.27 15.90 3.44
CA ALA A 411 12.22 16.78 2.90
C ALA A 411 10.87 16.06 2.83
N VAL A 412 10.88 14.81 2.35
CA VAL A 412 9.69 13.96 2.25
C VAL A 412 9.08 13.67 3.63
N GLU A 413 9.90 13.40 4.64
CA GLU A 413 9.46 13.10 6.00
C GLU A 413 8.65 14.24 6.64
N LYS A 414 8.84 15.49 6.19
CA LYS A 414 8.09 16.66 6.66
C LYS A 414 6.68 16.75 6.07
N LEU A 415 6.36 15.99 5.02
CA LEU A 415 5.04 15.98 4.40
C LEU A 415 4.05 15.14 5.22
N PRO A 416 2.74 15.46 5.21
CA PRO A 416 1.72 14.63 5.81
C PRO A 416 1.37 13.41 4.93
N PRO A 417 0.85 12.30 5.50
CA PRO A 417 0.23 11.24 4.71
C PRO A 417 -1.06 11.75 4.04
N PRO A 418 -1.47 11.20 2.88
CA PRO A 418 -0.79 10.17 2.09
C PRO A 418 0.32 10.72 1.18
N VAL A 419 0.45 12.04 1.03
CA VAL A 419 1.42 12.69 0.12
C VAL A 419 2.84 12.24 0.40
N ARG A 420 3.23 12.11 1.67
CA ARG A 420 4.53 11.54 2.07
C ARG A 420 4.81 10.20 1.38
N GLN A 421 3.86 9.28 1.44
CA GLN A 421 4.02 7.90 0.94
C GLN A 421 4.25 7.86 -0.57
N TRP A 422 3.65 8.81 -1.30
CA TRP A 422 3.83 8.95 -2.74
C TRP A 422 5.30 9.23 -3.10
N TYR A 423 5.96 10.14 -2.37
CA TYR A 423 7.36 10.46 -2.59
C TYR A 423 8.32 9.41 -2.00
N GLU A 424 7.97 8.81 -0.84
CA GLU A 424 8.74 7.71 -0.25
C GLU A 424 8.84 6.51 -1.20
N ALA A 425 7.74 6.17 -1.90
CA ALA A 425 7.72 5.08 -2.86
C ALA A 425 8.80 5.25 -3.95
N VAL A 426 8.99 6.47 -4.45
CA VAL A 426 10.00 6.79 -5.48
C VAL A 426 11.41 6.59 -4.95
N LEU A 427 11.74 7.16 -3.78
CA LEU A 427 13.05 7.01 -3.16
C LEU A 427 13.35 5.55 -2.82
N HIS A 428 12.37 4.84 -2.25
CA HIS A 428 12.53 3.44 -1.86
C HIS A 428 12.84 2.54 -3.06
N GLY A 429 12.11 2.68 -4.17
CA GLY A 429 12.33 1.88 -5.36
C GLY A 429 13.69 2.16 -6.02
N GLY A 430 14.11 3.43 -6.10
CA GLY A 430 15.43 3.80 -6.61
C GLY A 430 16.57 3.30 -5.73
N LEU A 431 16.46 3.47 -4.42
CA LEU A 431 17.44 2.96 -3.45
C LEU A 431 17.56 1.43 -3.51
N ARG A 432 16.43 0.70 -3.54
CA ARG A 432 16.44 -0.76 -3.57
C ARG A 432 17.23 -1.30 -4.78
N ASP A 433 17.00 -0.73 -5.95
CA ASP A 433 17.72 -1.11 -7.18
C ASP A 433 19.19 -0.73 -7.13
N MET A 434 19.51 0.45 -6.59
CA MET A 434 20.90 0.87 -6.35
C MET A 434 21.65 -0.10 -5.44
N PHE A 435 21.05 -0.56 -4.34
CA PHE A 435 21.67 -1.53 -3.43
C PHE A 435 21.81 -2.92 -4.07
N ALA A 436 20.80 -3.36 -4.82
CA ALA A 436 20.87 -4.63 -5.56
C ALA A 436 21.99 -4.60 -6.61
N MET A 437 22.13 -3.50 -7.34
CA MET A 437 23.21 -3.31 -8.32
C MET A 437 24.58 -3.26 -7.67
N GLY A 438 24.73 -2.57 -6.53
CA GLY A 438 25.97 -2.55 -5.75
C GLY A 438 26.37 -3.93 -5.26
N ALA A 439 25.43 -4.68 -4.67
CA ALA A 439 25.69 -6.05 -4.23
C ALA A 439 26.07 -6.97 -5.40
N SER A 440 25.39 -6.85 -6.55
CA SER A 440 25.73 -7.61 -7.75
C SER A 440 27.13 -7.24 -8.28
N ALA A 441 27.54 -5.97 -8.21
CA ALA A 441 28.88 -5.56 -8.61
C ALA A 441 29.96 -6.15 -7.69
N ILE A 442 29.70 -6.19 -6.38
CA ILE A 442 30.59 -6.82 -5.38
C ILE A 442 30.68 -8.33 -5.62
N ASP A 443 29.57 -9.01 -5.90
CA ASP A 443 29.54 -10.45 -6.18
C ASP A 443 30.30 -10.79 -7.49
N THR A 444 30.15 -9.97 -8.53
CA THR A 444 30.93 -10.11 -9.76
C THR A 444 32.43 -9.93 -9.50
N ALA A 445 32.82 -8.84 -8.82
CA ALA A 445 34.21 -8.59 -8.47
C ALA A 445 34.80 -9.72 -7.61
N TYR A 446 34.02 -10.27 -6.68
CA TYR A 446 34.39 -11.43 -5.88
C TYR A 446 34.65 -12.66 -6.72
N ARG A 447 33.74 -13.00 -7.63
CA ARG A 447 33.89 -14.17 -8.50
C ARG A 447 35.12 -14.04 -9.40
N GLU A 448 35.30 -12.86 -9.99
CA GLU A 448 36.39 -12.59 -10.94
C GLU A 448 37.77 -12.56 -10.29
N SER A 449 37.91 -11.87 -9.14
CA SER A 449 39.22 -11.64 -8.52
C SER A 449 39.58 -12.68 -7.45
N VAL A 450 38.62 -13.11 -6.64
CA VAL A 450 38.87 -13.98 -5.49
C VAL A 450 38.58 -15.44 -5.83
N LEU A 451 37.37 -15.74 -6.28
CA LEU A 451 36.91 -17.11 -6.47
C LEU A 451 37.65 -17.80 -7.63
N ASN A 452 37.86 -17.10 -8.75
CA ASN A 452 38.60 -17.63 -9.88
C ASN A 452 40.07 -17.96 -9.52
N GLU A 453 40.75 -17.04 -8.84
CA GLU A 453 42.13 -17.26 -8.37
C GLU A 453 42.20 -18.43 -7.38
N TYR A 454 41.28 -18.50 -6.41
CA TYR A 454 41.20 -19.59 -5.46
C TYR A 454 40.94 -20.95 -6.14
N ASN A 455 39.94 -21.02 -7.03
CA ASN A 455 39.57 -22.25 -7.72
C ASN A 455 40.67 -22.74 -8.66
N ALA A 456 41.35 -21.82 -9.37
CA ALA A 456 42.39 -22.18 -10.33
C ALA A 456 43.70 -22.62 -9.65
N LYS A 457 44.08 -21.97 -8.54
CA LYS A 457 45.43 -22.13 -7.96
C LYS A 457 45.46 -22.90 -6.65
N LEU A 458 44.40 -22.87 -5.84
CA LEU A 458 44.44 -23.34 -4.44
C LEU A 458 43.45 -24.47 -4.12
N ARG A 459 42.20 -24.38 -4.57
CA ARG A 459 41.07 -25.25 -4.14
C ARG A 459 41.34 -26.75 -4.25
N SER A 460 41.94 -27.19 -5.36
CA SER A 460 42.18 -28.63 -5.65
C SER A 460 43.58 -29.10 -5.23
N ARG A 461 44.28 -28.32 -4.41
CA ARG A 461 45.65 -28.59 -4.00
C ARG A 461 45.75 -28.68 -2.48
N TYR A 462 46.72 -29.44 -2.00
CA TYR A 462 47.06 -29.44 -0.59
C TYR A 462 47.61 -28.06 -0.18
N PRO A 463 47.20 -27.47 0.96
CA PRO A 463 46.49 -28.07 2.10
C PRO A 463 44.96 -27.94 2.09
N PHE A 464 44.33 -27.40 1.03
CA PHE A 464 42.88 -27.18 0.96
C PHE A 464 42.11 -28.45 0.59
N ASP A 465 42.74 -29.31 -0.21
CA ASP A 465 42.32 -30.68 -0.44
C ASP A 465 43.34 -31.64 0.17
N MET A 466 42.96 -32.31 1.25
CA MET A 466 43.83 -33.22 2.02
C MET A 466 44.24 -34.46 1.21
N GLU A 467 43.43 -34.86 0.22
CA GLU A 467 43.66 -36.04 -0.62
C GLU A 467 44.44 -35.70 -1.90
N SER A 468 44.64 -34.41 -2.21
CA SER A 468 45.34 -34.00 -3.42
C SER A 468 46.84 -34.32 -3.34
N GLU A 469 47.39 -34.99 -4.35
CA GLU A 469 48.84 -35.25 -4.48
C GLU A 469 49.62 -33.99 -4.93
N SER A 470 48.94 -32.95 -5.41
CA SER A 470 49.57 -31.70 -5.84
C SER A 470 49.57 -30.65 -4.73
N ASP A 471 50.73 -30.07 -4.48
CA ASP A 471 50.92 -28.99 -3.52
C ASP A 471 50.50 -27.63 -4.09
N ALA A 472 49.89 -26.79 -3.25
CA ALA A 472 49.68 -25.38 -3.55
C ALA A 472 51.02 -24.66 -3.63
N ASN A 473 51.23 -23.88 -4.70
CA ASN A 473 52.45 -23.09 -4.83
C ASN A 473 52.52 -22.05 -3.71
N LEU A 474 53.67 -21.95 -3.03
CA LEU A 474 53.85 -21.05 -1.89
C LEU A 474 53.70 -19.57 -2.28
N ALA A 475 54.11 -19.17 -3.48
CA ALA A 475 53.97 -17.79 -3.95
C ALA A 475 52.50 -17.45 -4.22
N ASP A 476 51.72 -18.37 -4.82
CA ASP A 476 50.28 -18.19 -5.02
C ASP A 476 49.54 -18.14 -3.68
N PHE A 477 49.85 -19.04 -2.76
CA PHE A 477 49.32 -19.02 -1.39
C PHE A 477 49.63 -17.69 -0.69
N THR A 478 50.89 -17.24 -0.77
CA THR A 478 51.33 -15.97 -0.18
C THR A 478 50.58 -14.79 -0.80
N ASN A 479 50.47 -14.72 -2.12
CA ASN A 479 49.79 -13.62 -2.81
C ASN A 479 48.29 -13.55 -2.50
N PHE A 480 47.66 -14.69 -2.25
CA PHE A 480 46.24 -14.74 -1.91
C PHE A 480 45.96 -14.27 -0.47
N PHE A 481 46.74 -14.76 0.50
CA PHE A 481 46.46 -14.61 1.95
C PHE A 481 47.25 -13.52 2.68
N LYS A 482 48.36 -13.01 2.12
CA LYS A 482 49.13 -11.94 2.76
C LYS A 482 48.26 -10.71 3.00
N LYS A 483 48.71 -9.82 3.89
CA LYS A 483 48.07 -8.50 4.04
C LYS A 483 48.17 -7.72 2.73
N ASN A 484 47.07 -7.08 2.33
CA ASN A 484 46.90 -6.48 0.99
C ASN A 484 47.11 -7.50 -0.16
N GLY A 485 46.93 -8.79 0.11
CA GLY A 485 46.82 -9.83 -0.92
C GLY A 485 45.48 -9.75 -1.64
N VAL A 486 45.18 -10.75 -2.48
CA VAL A 486 43.94 -10.80 -3.27
C VAL A 486 42.70 -10.68 -2.36
N LEU A 487 42.63 -11.50 -1.31
CA LEU A 487 41.44 -11.55 -0.46
C LEU A 487 41.31 -10.33 0.46
N ASP A 488 42.41 -9.91 1.09
CA ASP A 488 42.41 -8.77 2.02
C ASP A 488 42.13 -7.45 1.27
N SER A 489 42.67 -7.29 0.05
CA SER A 489 42.36 -6.15 -0.81
C SER A 489 40.90 -6.12 -1.24
N PHE A 490 40.33 -7.28 -1.62
CA PHE A 490 38.90 -7.37 -1.94
C PHE A 490 38.04 -6.97 -0.73
N TYR A 491 38.32 -7.51 0.45
CA TYR A 491 37.56 -7.19 1.66
C TYR A 491 37.69 -5.70 2.01
N GLY A 492 38.91 -5.15 1.97
CA GLY A 492 39.19 -3.75 2.27
C GLY A 492 38.47 -2.77 1.35
N THR A 493 38.42 -3.07 0.05
CA THR A 493 37.81 -2.19 -0.97
C THR A 493 36.30 -2.34 -1.03
N TYR A 494 35.77 -3.58 -1.06
CA TYR A 494 34.37 -3.82 -1.40
C TYR A 494 33.46 -4.12 -0.20
N VAL A 495 33.98 -4.77 0.84
CA VAL A 495 33.14 -5.26 1.95
C VAL A 495 33.22 -4.33 3.16
N ARG A 496 34.42 -3.85 3.49
CA ARG A 496 34.69 -3.03 4.68
C ARG A 496 33.83 -1.77 4.79
N PRO A 497 33.54 -1.00 3.72
CA PRO A 497 32.69 0.19 3.84
C PRO A 497 31.26 -0.12 4.30
N PHE A 498 30.78 -1.34 4.00
CA PHE A 498 29.40 -1.76 4.22
C PHE A 498 29.25 -2.81 5.34
N ALA A 499 30.34 -3.22 5.99
CA ALA A 499 30.34 -4.18 7.09
C ALA A 499 30.60 -3.48 8.44
N GLY A 500 29.90 -3.96 9.48
CA GLY A 500 30.13 -3.61 10.87
C GLY A 500 31.34 -4.35 11.47
N ALA A 501 31.81 -3.89 12.63
CA ALA A 501 32.93 -4.50 13.35
C ALA A 501 32.68 -5.97 13.75
N ASP A 502 31.43 -6.31 14.03
CA ASP A 502 30.93 -7.65 14.35
C ASP A 502 30.81 -8.56 13.11
N GLY A 503 30.91 -8.02 11.89
CA GLY A 503 30.66 -8.75 10.65
C GLY A 503 29.20 -8.75 10.19
N GLY A 504 28.33 -7.99 10.85
CA GLY A 504 27.01 -7.64 10.30
C GLY A 504 27.14 -6.64 9.16
N LEU A 505 26.04 -6.41 8.44
CA LEU A 505 25.98 -5.36 7.42
C LEU A 505 25.52 -4.04 8.05
N ARG A 506 26.16 -2.94 7.63
CA ARG A 506 25.82 -1.59 8.08
C ARG A 506 24.52 -1.13 7.40
N PRO A 507 23.50 -0.67 8.15
CA PRO A 507 22.31 -0.07 7.55
C PRO A 507 22.63 1.33 7.02
N ILE A 508 22.14 1.62 5.83
CA ILE A 508 22.28 2.90 5.11
C ILE A 508 20.88 3.30 4.67
N MET A 509 20.38 4.43 5.19
CA MET A 509 19.01 4.92 4.92
C MET A 509 17.92 3.84 5.17
N GLY A 510 18.10 3.03 6.22
CA GLY A 510 17.16 1.97 6.59
C GLY A 510 17.26 0.68 5.76
N GLN A 511 18.23 0.56 4.84
CA GLN A 511 18.47 -0.63 4.02
C GLN A 511 19.89 -1.15 4.22
N THR A 512 20.11 -2.46 4.05
CA THR A 512 21.43 -3.08 4.00
C THR A 512 21.68 -3.60 2.60
N LEU A 513 22.95 -3.76 2.20
CA LEU A 513 23.26 -4.48 0.97
C LEU A 513 22.66 -5.89 1.01
N PRO A 514 22.05 -6.38 -0.08
CA PRO A 514 21.57 -7.76 -0.15
C PRO A 514 22.76 -8.71 -0.37
N ILE A 515 23.58 -8.86 0.65
CA ILE A 515 24.75 -9.76 0.71
C ILE A 515 24.55 -10.72 1.88
N SER A 516 24.88 -12.00 1.67
CA SER A 516 24.84 -13.03 2.69
C SER A 516 25.83 -12.76 3.81
N VAL A 517 25.30 -12.55 5.02
CA VAL A 517 26.10 -12.42 6.25
C VAL A 517 26.92 -13.67 6.51
N GLU A 518 26.41 -14.85 6.15
CA GLU A 518 27.15 -16.12 6.28
C GLU A 518 28.33 -16.18 5.31
N ALA A 519 28.16 -15.70 4.08
CA ALA A 519 29.27 -15.59 3.12
C ALA A 519 30.37 -14.67 3.66
N ILE A 520 30.01 -13.51 4.23
CA ILE A 520 30.98 -12.59 4.87
C ILE A 520 31.71 -13.26 6.04
N LYS A 521 30.99 -14.02 6.88
CA LYS A 521 31.62 -14.79 7.98
C LYS A 521 32.61 -15.83 7.46
N ARG A 522 32.31 -16.51 6.36
CA ARG A 522 33.24 -17.45 5.72
C ARG A 522 34.48 -16.75 5.14
N LEU A 523 34.34 -15.55 4.59
CA LEU A 523 35.49 -14.75 4.18
C LEU A 523 36.40 -14.41 5.36
N LYS A 524 35.84 -14.18 6.56
CA LYS A 524 36.64 -13.95 7.77
C LYS A 524 37.43 -15.18 8.22
N LEU A 525 36.99 -16.42 7.91
CA LEU A 525 37.75 -17.63 8.24
C LEU A 525 39.12 -17.65 7.56
N ALA A 526 39.26 -17.03 6.40
CA ALA A 526 40.55 -16.89 5.73
C ALA A 526 41.57 -16.07 6.54
N HIS A 527 41.11 -15.20 7.47
CA HIS A 527 42.01 -14.51 8.38
C HIS A 527 42.70 -15.50 9.34
N ARG A 528 42.05 -16.61 9.70
CA ARG A 528 42.68 -17.68 10.50
C ARG A 528 43.85 -18.33 9.76
N VAL A 529 43.75 -18.48 8.43
CA VAL A 529 44.87 -18.97 7.59
C VAL A 529 46.03 -17.99 7.67
N GLN A 530 45.75 -16.69 7.55
CA GLN A 530 46.77 -15.65 7.67
C GLN A 530 47.45 -15.69 9.05
N GLU A 531 46.68 -15.80 10.13
CA GLU A 531 47.18 -15.90 11.51
C GLU A 531 48.00 -17.15 11.80
N ALA A 532 47.72 -18.24 11.08
CA ALA A 532 48.40 -19.51 11.26
C ALA A 532 49.74 -19.59 10.50
N PHE A 533 49.79 -19.12 9.24
CA PHE A 533 50.92 -19.37 8.35
C PHE A 533 51.89 -18.19 8.17
N PHE A 534 51.57 -17.00 8.68
CA PHE A 534 52.41 -15.81 8.51
C PHE A 534 53.04 -15.37 9.85
N LEU A 535 54.35 -15.10 9.86
CA LEU A 535 55.08 -14.59 11.04
C LEU A 535 54.87 -13.08 11.24
N SER A 536 54.67 -12.37 10.13
CA SER A 536 54.36 -10.95 10.07
C SER A 536 53.31 -10.71 8.99
N ASP A 537 52.81 -9.48 8.84
CA ASP A 537 51.79 -9.15 7.84
C ASP A 537 52.17 -9.54 6.39
N GLN A 538 53.45 -9.76 6.08
CA GLN A 538 53.95 -10.09 4.74
C GLN A 538 54.84 -11.34 4.66
N GLU A 539 55.47 -11.77 5.76
CA GLU A 539 56.40 -12.90 5.76
C GLU A 539 55.65 -14.22 5.99
N LEU A 540 55.51 -15.03 4.94
CA LEU A 540 55.08 -16.41 5.07
C LEU A 540 56.12 -17.18 5.90
N GLY A 541 55.67 -17.81 6.98
CA GLY A 541 56.57 -18.60 7.80
C GLY A 541 55.92 -19.17 9.04
N VAL A 542 56.43 -20.32 9.44
CA VAL A 542 56.14 -20.99 10.69
C VAL A 542 57.49 -21.37 11.30
N ARG A 543 57.76 -20.88 12.51
CA ARG A 543 58.95 -21.25 13.30
C ARG A 543 58.48 -21.97 14.55
N PHE A 544 59.01 -23.17 14.78
CA PHE A 544 58.55 -24.02 15.86
C PHE A 544 59.69 -24.84 16.46
N LEU A 545 59.58 -25.13 17.75
CA LEU A 545 60.41 -26.11 18.44
C LEU A 545 59.69 -27.46 18.38
N MET A 546 60.42 -28.52 18.07
CA MET A 546 59.91 -29.88 18.12
C MET A 546 60.80 -30.74 19.01
N GLU A 547 60.19 -31.49 19.92
CA GLU A 547 60.88 -32.42 20.80
C GLU A 547 60.18 -33.77 20.88
N PRO A 548 60.91 -34.88 21.00
CA PRO A 548 60.31 -36.19 21.25
C PRO A 548 59.57 -36.18 22.60
N TYR A 549 58.35 -36.68 22.62
CA TYR A 549 57.54 -36.75 23.83
C TYR A 549 57.42 -38.18 24.36
N ALA A 550 57.04 -39.11 23.50
CA ALA A 550 56.91 -40.53 23.85
C ALA A 550 57.13 -41.42 22.63
N LEU A 551 57.57 -42.65 22.85
CA LEU A 551 57.85 -43.62 21.82
C LEU A 551 57.30 -44.98 22.24
N ASP A 552 56.73 -45.73 21.30
CA ASP A 552 56.30 -47.10 21.52
C ASP A 552 57.45 -47.94 22.10
N VAL A 553 57.19 -48.70 23.17
CA VAL A 553 58.20 -49.50 23.89
C VAL A 553 58.86 -50.58 23.04
N THR A 554 58.23 -50.96 21.92
CA THR A 554 58.78 -51.92 20.96
C THR A 554 59.70 -51.29 19.91
N LEU A 555 59.85 -49.96 19.91
CA LEU A 555 60.77 -49.24 19.04
C LEU A 555 62.08 -48.97 19.75
N LYS A 556 63.18 -49.24 19.06
CA LYS A 556 64.54 -48.85 19.45
C LYS A 556 64.79 -47.39 19.15
N GLN A 557 64.31 -46.90 18.01
CA GLN A 557 64.56 -45.54 17.54
C GLN A 557 63.42 -45.03 16.64
N ALA A 558 63.14 -43.74 16.72
CA ALA A 558 62.33 -43.01 15.75
C ALA A 558 63.06 -41.73 15.30
N ASP A 559 63.05 -41.48 14.01
CA ASP A 559 63.73 -40.37 13.35
C ASP A 559 62.69 -39.57 12.54
N LEU A 560 62.61 -38.26 12.77
CA LEU A 560 61.79 -37.33 12.00
C LEU A 560 62.69 -36.28 11.34
N GLY A 561 62.70 -36.25 10.00
CA GLY A 561 63.51 -35.34 9.20
C GLY A 561 62.66 -34.29 8.48
N HIS A 562 63.20 -33.09 8.35
CA HIS A 562 62.66 -31.99 7.53
C HIS A 562 63.81 -31.13 6.99
N GLY A 563 64.01 -31.15 5.67
CA GLY A 563 65.17 -30.52 5.03
C GLY A 563 66.50 -31.14 5.49
N ASP A 564 67.40 -30.32 6.02
CA ASP A 564 68.72 -30.74 6.55
C ASP A 564 68.69 -31.15 8.03
N LYS A 565 67.56 -30.96 8.72
CA LYS A 565 67.42 -31.26 10.15
C LYS A 565 66.77 -32.62 10.37
N MET A 566 67.33 -33.38 11.31
CA MET A 566 66.82 -34.67 11.75
C MET A 566 66.68 -34.67 13.27
N LEU A 567 65.50 -35.05 13.75
CA LEU A 567 65.18 -35.26 15.15
C LEU A 567 65.12 -36.77 15.42
N SER A 568 66.06 -37.28 16.21
CA SER A 568 66.18 -38.69 16.52
C SER A 568 65.92 -38.96 18.00
N TYR A 569 65.16 -40.03 18.30
CA TYR A 569 64.86 -40.43 19.67
C TYR A 569 65.02 -41.95 19.86
N TRP A 570 65.73 -42.36 20.90
CA TRP A 570 66.05 -43.75 21.21
C TRP A 570 65.93 -44.10 22.72
N HIS A 571 64.88 -43.58 23.39
CA HIS A 571 64.70 -43.68 24.86
C HIS A 571 65.82 -43.04 25.69
N GLY A 572 66.52 -42.07 25.11
CA GLY A 572 67.55 -41.27 25.78
C GLY A 572 67.02 -39.95 26.36
N PRO A 573 67.92 -39.04 26.77
CA PRO A 573 67.54 -37.66 27.11
C PRO A 573 66.78 -36.99 25.96
N VAL A 574 65.69 -36.30 26.27
CA VAL A 574 64.90 -35.54 25.29
C VAL A 574 65.74 -34.36 24.80
N GLN A 575 66.06 -34.35 23.51
CA GLN A 575 66.71 -33.23 22.83
C GLN A 575 65.78 -32.72 21.74
N GLY A 576 65.29 -31.49 21.91
CA GLY A 576 64.49 -30.81 20.90
C GLY A 576 65.34 -30.13 19.83
N GLY A 577 64.70 -29.77 18.72
CA GLY A 577 65.28 -29.00 17.63
C GLY A 577 64.36 -27.86 17.21
N SER A 578 64.96 -26.76 16.74
CA SER A 578 64.22 -25.65 16.14
C SER A 578 64.09 -25.87 14.64
N PHE A 579 62.86 -25.81 14.12
CA PHE A 579 62.50 -26.04 12.74
C PHE A 579 61.79 -24.81 12.15
N SER A 580 61.82 -24.72 10.81
CA SER A 580 61.15 -23.66 10.07
C SER A 580 60.49 -24.21 8.81
N TRP A 581 59.39 -23.59 8.45
CA TRP A 581 58.73 -23.77 7.16
C TRP A 581 58.28 -22.41 6.62
N PRO A 582 58.41 -22.10 5.32
CA PRO A 582 59.09 -22.89 4.28
C PRO A 582 60.58 -23.12 4.56
N LEU A 583 61.19 -24.07 3.85
CA LEU A 583 62.63 -24.28 3.90
C LEU A 583 63.36 -23.16 3.12
N GLY A 584 64.56 -22.79 3.58
CA GLY A 584 65.39 -21.80 2.89
C GLY A 584 65.88 -22.30 1.52
N GLU A 585 66.32 -21.38 0.67
CA GLU A 585 66.81 -21.71 -0.67
C GLU A 585 67.93 -22.77 -0.64
N GLY A 586 67.84 -23.77 -1.52
CA GLY A 586 68.84 -24.84 -1.67
C GLY A 586 68.64 -26.07 -0.79
N LEU A 587 67.70 -26.05 0.15
CA LEU A 587 67.32 -27.22 0.94
C LEU A 587 66.27 -28.08 0.21
N PRO A 588 66.37 -29.42 0.27
CA PRO A 588 65.37 -30.30 -0.37
C PRO A 588 64.02 -30.16 0.35
N PRO A 589 62.91 -29.89 -0.36
CA PRO A 589 61.57 -29.82 0.22
C PRO A 589 61.05 -31.23 0.47
N GLU A 590 61.59 -31.89 1.49
CA GLU A 590 61.21 -33.23 1.90
C GLU A 590 61.07 -33.35 3.41
N ALA A 591 60.13 -34.21 3.80
CA ALA A 591 59.91 -34.60 5.19
C ALA A 591 59.92 -36.13 5.28
N SER A 592 60.59 -36.68 6.29
CA SER A 592 60.72 -38.11 6.48
C SER A 592 60.40 -38.54 7.90
N PHE A 593 59.87 -39.74 8.03
CA PHE A 593 59.67 -40.42 9.30
C PHE A 593 60.18 -41.85 9.18
N ALA A 594 61.11 -42.24 10.03
CA ALA A 594 61.66 -43.58 10.08
C ALA A 594 61.59 -44.14 11.49
N ILE A 595 61.28 -45.43 11.60
CA ILE A 595 61.24 -46.18 12.85
C ILE A 595 62.09 -47.43 12.73
N CYS A 596 62.70 -47.82 13.84
CA CYS A 596 63.48 -49.04 13.97
C CYS A 596 63.00 -49.82 15.18
N ASP A 597 62.54 -51.05 14.96
CA ASP A 597 62.14 -52.01 16.00
C ASP A 597 63.36 -52.51 16.80
N ILE A 598 63.14 -52.98 18.03
CA ILE A 598 64.10 -53.80 18.79
C ILE A 598 64.61 -55.03 18.01
N HIS A 599 63.81 -55.57 17.07
CA HIS A 599 64.20 -56.64 16.14
C HIS A 599 64.94 -56.15 14.88
N ALA A 600 65.35 -54.87 14.84
CA ALA A 600 66.01 -54.23 13.70
C ALA A 600 65.17 -54.14 12.40
N VAL A 601 63.86 -54.37 12.49
CA VAL A 601 62.92 -54.08 11.40
C VAL A 601 62.81 -52.57 11.25
N LYS A 602 63.15 -52.06 10.06
CA LYS A 602 63.06 -50.64 9.73
C LYS A 602 61.84 -50.38 8.87
N ALA A 603 61.11 -49.32 9.19
CA ALA A 603 60.13 -48.73 8.29
C ALA A 603 60.48 -47.26 8.09
N HIS A 604 60.39 -46.78 6.87
CA HIS A 604 60.60 -45.36 6.59
C HIS A 604 59.57 -44.87 5.59
N ARG A 605 59.25 -43.59 5.71
CA ARG A 605 58.40 -42.87 4.77
C ARG A 605 59.04 -41.53 4.49
N THR A 606 59.05 -41.15 3.22
CA THR A 606 59.55 -39.85 2.77
C THR A 606 58.49 -39.24 1.86
N LEU A 607 58.14 -37.99 2.15
CA LEU A 607 57.25 -37.16 1.35
C LEU A 607 58.06 -36.02 0.76
N ARG A 608 57.71 -35.60 -0.45
CA ARG A 608 58.36 -34.51 -1.18
C ARG A 608 57.35 -33.44 -1.53
N GLY A 609 57.82 -32.22 -1.69
CA GLY A 609 57.01 -31.04 -1.98
C GLY A 609 57.13 -29.99 -0.90
N ASP A 610 56.77 -28.77 -1.23
CA ASP A 610 56.84 -27.62 -0.33
C ASP A 610 56.02 -27.85 0.94
N TRP A 611 54.97 -28.68 0.88
CA TRP A 611 54.10 -28.99 2.02
C TRP A 611 54.36 -30.38 2.64
N ALA A 612 55.47 -31.03 2.29
CA ALA A 612 55.79 -32.39 2.74
C ALA A 612 55.70 -32.58 4.26
N LEU A 613 56.18 -31.60 5.03
CA LEU A 613 56.10 -31.62 6.49
C LEU A 613 54.65 -31.68 6.97
N PHE A 614 53.79 -30.78 6.49
CA PHE A 614 52.39 -30.76 6.90
C PHE A 614 51.69 -32.07 6.52
N ARG A 615 51.94 -32.60 5.32
CA ARG A 615 51.37 -33.89 4.89
C ARG A 615 51.80 -35.03 5.81
N LEU A 616 53.06 -35.03 6.24
CA LEU A 616 53.56 -36.04 7.17
C LEU A 616 52.84 -35.93 8.52
N LEU A 617 52.72 -34.71 9.05
CA LEU A 617 52.09 -34.44 10.35
C LEU A 617 50.57 -34.70 10.34
N HIS A 618 49.86 -34.31 9.28
CA HIS A 618 48.41 -34.49 9.14
C HIS A 618 47.98 -35.96 8.97
N ARG A 619 48.91 -36.86 8.62
CA ARG A 619 48.66 -38.32 8.68
C ARG A 619 48.62 -38.86 10.11
N GLY A 620 49.22 -38.13 11.04
CA GLY A 620 49.18 -38.44 12.46
C GLY A 620 47.93 -37.91 13.16
N LYS A 621 47.81 -38.22 14.45
CA LYS A 621 46.81 -37.60 15.31
C LYS A 621 47.39 -36.33 15.92
N ILE A 622 46.78 -35.19 15.63
CA ILE A 622 47.19 -33.88 16.16
C ILE A 622 46.25 -33.52 17.31
N SER A 623 46.82 -33.31 18.50
CA SER A 623 46.08 -32.92 19.70
C SER A 623 46.53 -31.52 20.13
N PRO A 624 45.69 -30.48 19.98
CA PRO A 624 46.06 -29.13 20.39
C PRO A 624 46.22 -29.03 21.90
N LEU A 625 47.19 -28.23 22.35
CA LEU A 625 47.47 -27.92 23.75
C LEU A 625 47.39 -26.39 23.96
N ALA A 626 47.43 -25.94 25.22
CA ALA A 626 47.48 -24.52 25.54
C ALA A 626 48.82 -23.87 25.09
N ASP A 627 48.86 -22.54 25.07
CA ASP A 627 50.08 -21.73 24.90
C ASP A 627 50.87 -22.00 23.60
N GLY A 628 50.18 -22.19 22.49
CA GLY A 628 50.83 -22.35 21.17
C GLY A 628 51.57 -23.68 21.05
N SER A 629 51.06 -24.73 21.69
CA SER A 629 51.64 -26.07 21.64
C SER A 629 50.68 -27.08 21.05
N CYS A 630 51.18 -28.14 20.43
CA CYS A 630 50.38 -29.30 20.02
C CYS A 630 51.19 -30.59 20.12
N LEU A 631 50.51 -31.70 20.41
CA LEU A 631 51.11 -33.03 20.44
C LEU A 631 50.73 -33.77 19.16
N ILE A 632 51.73 -34.32 18.46
CA ILE A 632 51.53 -35.07 17.21
C ILE A 632 51.95 -36.52 17.41
N GLU A 633 51.02 -37.45 17.18
CA GLU A 633 51.28 -38.88 17.17
C GLU A 633 51.35 -39.40 15.73
N LEU A 634 52.55 -39.78 15.29
CA LEU A 634 52.79 -40.42 14.00
C LEU A 634 52.75 -41.94 14.15
N ARG A 635 52.24 -42.64 13.14
CA ARG A 635 52.17 -44.10 13.11
C ARG A 635 52.75 -44.67 11.83
N GLU A 636 53.56 -45.72 11.97
CA GLU A 636 54.07 -46.52 10.85
C GLU A 636 54.14 -47.99 11.28
N ASN A 637 53.72 -48.92 10.42
CA ASN A 637 53.63 -50.37 10.74
C ASN A 637 52.91 -50.71 12.08
N GLY A 638 51.87 -49.95 12.42
CA GLY A 638 51.10 -50.15 13.65
C GLY A 638 51.77 -49.67 14.94
N LYS A 639 52.98 -49.10 14.86
CA LYS A 639 53.73 -48.53 15.98
C LYS A 639 53.68 -47.02 15.93
N TRP A 640 53.89 -46.36 17.07
CA TRP A 640 53.68 -44.92 17.20
C TRP A 640 54.87 -44.19 17.83
N ALA A 641 55.01 -42.91 17.47
CA ALA A 641 55.91 -41.95 18.10
C ALA A 641 55.18 -40.61 18.28
N GLN A 642 55.34 -39.99 19.44
CA GLN A 642 54.75 -38.72 19.80
C GLN A 642 55.80 -37.62 19.87
N PHE A 643 55.48 -36.47 19.29
CA PHE A 643 56.33 -35.28 19.27
C PHE A 643 55.54 -34.09 19.81
N LEU A 644 56.13 -33.35 20.74
CA LEU A 644 55.59 -32.07 21.20
C LEU A 644 56.12 -30.97 20.30
N ILE A 645 55.22 -30.16 19.75
CA ILE A 645 55.54 -28.99 18.94
C ILE A 645 55.10 -27.73 19.67
N GLN A 646 55.98 -26.73 19.73
CA GLN A 646 55.70 -25.39 20.25
C GLN A 646 55.91 -24.38 19.12
N PHE A 647 54.88 -23.64 18.75
CA PHE A 647 54.87 -22.65 17.66
C PHE A 647 54.62 -21.23 18.18
N ARG A 648 54.96 -20.22 17.38
CA ARG A 648 54.81 -18.79 17.75
C ARG A 648 53.71 -18.05 17.02
N ASN A 649 53.13 -18.65 15.99
CA ASN A 649 52.04 -18.07 15.20
C ASN A 649 50.77 -17.90 16.07
N LYS A 650 49.89 -16.97 15.68
CA LYS A 650 48.68 -16.64 16.47
C LYS A 650 47.66 -17.77 16.50
N ALA A 651 47.60 -18.54 15.41
CA ALA A 651 46.78 -19.75 15.29
C ALA A 651 47.66 -20.97 15.00
N ASN A 652 47.16 -22.18 15.28
CA ASN A 652 47.90 -23.42 15.04
C ASN A 652 48.00 -23.73 13.53
N PRO A 653 49.20 -23.70 12.92
CA PRO A 653 49.37 -24.00 11.50
C PRO A 653 49.26 -25.49 11.17
N PHE A 654 49.43 -26.36 12.16
CA PHE A 654 49.37 -27.81 11.98
C PHE A 654 47.96 -28.37 12.16
N ASP A 655 47.00 -27.53 12.55
CA ASP A 655 45.61 -27.95 12.68
C ASP A 655 44.98 -28.14 11.29
N PRO A 656 44.52 -29.36 10.93
CA PRO A 656 43.87 -29.60 9.65
C PRO A 656 42.64 -28.71 9.43
N GLU A 657 41.97 -28.27 10.51
CA GLU A 657 40.79 -27.41 10.42
C GLU A 657 41.11 -25.99 9.90
N THR A 658 42.37 -25.55 9.99
CA THR A 658 42.78 -24.21 9.54
C THR A 658 42.59 -24.03 8.04
N CYS A 659 42.82 -25.09 7.24
CA CYS A 659 42.64 -25.06 5.79
C CYS A 659 41.36 -25.76 5.32
N SER A 660 40.53 -26.28 6.23
CA SER A 660 39.31 -27.03 5.91
C SER A 660 38.09 -26.12 5.70
N TYR A 661 38.23 -25.02 4.97
CA TYR A 661 37.12 -24.13 4.67
C TYR A 661 36.98 -23.92 3.16
N SER A 662 35.74 -23.70 2.72
CA SER A 662 35.41 -23.41 1.33
C SER A 662 34.89 -21.99 1.20
N LEU A 663 35.39 -21.32 0.17
CA LEU A 663 34.85 -20.03 -0.25
C LEU A 663 33.45 -20.23 -0.86
N PRO A 664 32.48 -19.37 -0.54
CA PRO A 664 31.14 -19.46 -1.12
C PRO A 664 31.20 -19.19 -2.64
N GLU A 665 30.34 -19.84 -3.42
CA GLU A 665 30.27 -19.60 -4.88
C GLU A 665 29.61 -18.24 -5.23
N SER A 666 28.91 -17.63 -4.26
CA SER A 666 28.33 -16.29 -4.36
C SER A 666 28.22 -15.62 -3.00
N LEU A 667 28.27 -14.29 -3.02
CA LEU A 667 28.04 -13.44 -1.85
C LEU A 667 26.58 -13.01 -1.68
N LEU A 668 25.70 -13.23 -2.67
CA LEU A 668 24.29 -12.81 -2.62
C LEU A 668 23.42 -13.73 -1.77
#